data_AF-A0A1B0GN23-F1
#
_entry.id   AF-A0A1B0GN23-F1
#
_cell.length_a   1.000
_cell.length_b   1.000
_cell.length_c   1.000
_cell.angle_alpha   90.00
_cell.angle_beta   90.00
_cell.angle_gamma   90.00
#
_symmetry.space_group_name_H-M   'P 1'
#
loop_
_entity.id
_entity.type
_entity.pdbx_description
1 polymer ?
#
loop_
_entity_poly.entity_id
_entity_poly.type
_entity_poly.pdbx_seq_one_letter_code
_entity_poly.pdbx_strand_id
1 'polypeptide(L)'
;MQVADSACTATAYLTGVKANYGTLGVTAAVKRFNCSSSQDPANHVNSLATWAQRAGKGTGVVTTARVTHASPAGVYAHTANRDWESDADVTKANENPKMCQDIASQLINNDPGRKLKVIMGGGRNKFLPKGTVDEQGSKGERVDGVNLVHEWLLQKKRRPAAYVSDRKGLMNVDFNNTEYLLGLFSPDHMDFNLEAKHEEQPSLAEMTTAAIEMLSKEKRGYFLFVEGARIDMAHHKSKAHLALDETVQFAEAVRLATELTNSRDTLIIVTADHSHTMTISGYAQRGNNILDFNTQKSNVDNLPYTTLMYANGPGATTRTNFTDPEKLAKMDPTTNNFVYPGHTYCVDMQVADSACTATAYLTGVKANYGTLGVTAAVKRFNCSSSQDPANHVNSLATWAQRAGKGTGVVTTARVTHASPAGVYAHTANRDWESDADVTKANENPKMCQDIASQLINNDPGRKLKVIMGGGRNKFLPKGTVDEQGSKGERVDGVNLVHEWLLQKKRRPAAYVSDRKGLMNVDFNNTEYLLGLFSPDHMDFNLEAKHEEQPSLAEMTTAAIEMLSKEKRGYFLFVEGARIDMAHHKSKAHLALDETVQFAEAVRLATELTNSRDTLIIVTADHSHTMTISGYAQRGNNILDFNTQKSNVDNLPYTTLMYANGPGATTRTNFTDPEKLAKMDPTTNNFVYPGHVPLKDETHGGDDVAVFANGPWAHLFVGLYEQNLIPHAIAYASCIGDGLSACRRTSATYRRKHWTNPSTVVH
;
A
#
# COMPACT_ATOMS: atom_id res chain seq x y z
N MET A 1 -13.75 -2.35 5.86
CA MET A 1 -12.56 -3.21 5.95
C MET A 1 -12.46 -3.74 7.36
N GLN A 2 -12.08 -5.00 7.58
CA GLN A 2 -11.82 -5.53 8.92
C GLN A 2 -10.61 -6.42 8.89
N VAL A 3 -9.90 -6.46 10.02
CA VAL A 3 -8.63 -7.17 10.17
C VAL A 3 -8.87 -8.68 10.14
N ALA A 4 -8.11 -9.36 9.30
CA ALA A 4 -8.16 -10.80 9.12
C ALA A 4 -7.13 -11.50 10.01
N ASP A 5 -7.32 -12.80 10.25
CA ASP A 5 -6.32 -13.69 10.83
C ASP A 5 -5.83 -14.71 9.79
N SER A 6 -4.64 -15.27 9.99
CA SER A 6 -4.02 -16.22 9.06
C SER A 6 -4.93 -17.40 8.68
N ALA A 7 -5.80 -17.90 9.57
CA ALA A 7 -6.65 -19.06 9.27
C ALA A 7 -7.80 -18.72 8.32
N CYS A 8 -8.50 -17.60 8.56
CA CYS A 8 -9.59 -17.21 7.67
C CYS A 8 -9.07 -16.73 6.30
N THR A 9 -7.88 -16.11 6.26
CA THR A 9 -7.25 -15.76 4.98
C THR A 9 -6.73 -16.98 4.23
N ALA A 10 -6.05 -17.92 4.91
CA ALA A 10 -5.60 -19.18 4.30
C ALA A 10 -6.74 -19.92 3.61
N THR A 11 -7.88 -20.02 4.28
CA THR A 11 -9.08 -20.61 3.69
C THR A 11 -9.54 -19.81 2.46
N ALA A 12 -9.56 -18.47 2.53
CA ALA A 12 -10.00 -17.64 1.43
C ALA A 12 -9.14 -17.76 0.16
N TYR A 13 -7.81 -17.64 0.25
CA TYR A 13 -6.96 -17.68 -0.94
C TYR A 13 -6.70 -19.10 -1.47
N LEU A 14 -6.77 -20.14 -0.62
CA LEU A 14 -6.59 -21.52 -1.06
C LEU A 14 -7.87 -22.18 -1.58
N THR A 15 -9.04 -21.67 -1.24
CA THR A 15 -10.33 -22.34 -1.57
C THR A 15 -11.31 -21.42 -2.31
N GLY A 16 -11.10 -20.10 -2.27
CA GLY A 16 -12.05 -19.10 -2.76
C GLY A 16 -13.21 -18.83 -1.80
N VAL A 17 -13.24 -19.45 -0.61
CA VAL A 17 -14.34 -19.34 0.37
C VAL A 17 -13.87 -18.63 1.63
N LYS A 18 -14.61 -17.61 2.08
CA LYS A 18 -14.35 -16.94 3.36
C LYS A 18 -14.82 -17.80 4.54
N ALA A 19 -13.98 -17.88 5.56
CA ALA A 19 -14.27 -18.56 6.82
C ALA A 19 -14.39 -17.57 7.99
N ASN A 20 -14.85 -18.05 9.14
CA ASN A 20 -14.88 -17.24 10.37
C ASN A 20 -13.48 -17.12 10.97
N TYR A 21 -13.29 -16.05 11.77
CA TYR A 21 -12.03 -15.83 12.50
C TYR A 21 -11.59 -17.07 13.28
N GLY A 22 -10.34 -17.49 13.09
CA GLY A 22 -9.73 -18.63 13.76
C GLY A 22 -10.20 -20.01 13.29
N THR A 23 -11.02 -20.12 12.24
CA THR A 23 -11.43 -21.39 11.62
C THR A 23 -10.67 -21.66 10.33
N LEU A 24 -10.49 -22.92 9.96
CA LEU A 24 -9.61 -23.32 8.86
C LEU A 24 -10.24 -24.39 7.96
N GLY A 25 -10.18 -24.18 6.65
CA GLY A 25 -10.65 -25.14 5.64
C GLY A 25 -12.16 -25.38 5.65
N VAL A 26 -12.93 -24.58 6.38
CA VAL A 26 -14.38 -24.73 6.55
C VAL A 26 -15.14 -23.48 6.10
N THR A 27 -16.43 -23.62 5.81
CA THR A 27 -17.30 -22.49 5.49
C THR A 27 -17.56 -21.62 6.72
N ALA A 28 -18.04 -20.39 6.50
CA ALA A 28 -18.49 -19.48 7.58
C ALA A 28 -19.69 -20.01 8.40
N ALA A 29 -20.27 -21.17 8.08
CA ALA A 29 -21.26 -21.84 8.93
C ALA A 29 -20.63 -22.39 10.22
N VAL A 30 -19.35 -22.75 10.18
CA VAL A 30 -18.62 -23.26 11.36
C VAL A 30 -18.19 -22.09 12.23
N LYS A 31 -18.72 -22.02 13.44
CA LYS A 31 -18.25 -21.06 14.46
C LYS A 31 -16.98 -21.58 15.12
N ARG A 32 -16.11 -20.66 15.57
CA ARG A 32 -14.88 -21.03 16.30
C ARG A 32 -15.24 -21.90 17.51
N PHE A 33 -14.45 -22.95 17.74
CA PHE A 33 -14.64 -23.97 18.77
C PHE A 33 -15.85 -24.90 18.59
N ASN A 34 -16.64 -24.80 17.51
CA ASN A 34 -17.73 -25.76 17.26
C ASN A 34 -17.22 -27.00 16.52
N CYS A 35 -16.63 -27.95 17.26
CA CYS A 35 -16.09 -29.17 16.67
C CYS A 35 -17.12 -29.93 15.84
N SER A 36 -18.30 -30.22 16.39
CA SER A 36 -19.34 -31.00 15.69
C SER A 36 -19.69 -30.43 14.32
N SER A 37 -19.78 -29.10 14.20
CA SER A 37 -20.03 -28.44 12.91
C SER A 37 -18.84 -28.55 11.95
N SER A 38 -17.60 -28.52 12.45
CA SER A 38 -16.41 -28.70 11.62
C SER A 38 -16.22 -30.12 11.10
N GLN A 39 -16.82 -31.12 11.76
CA GLN A 39 -16.77 -32.51 11.32
C GLN A 39 -17.81 -32.84 10.25
N ASP A 40 -18.79 -31.95 10.02
CA ASP A 40 -19.77 -32.11 8.95
C ASP A 40 -19.10 -31.84 7.58
N PRO A 41 -19.02 -32.85 6.69
CA PRO A 41 -18.41 -32.68 5.37
C PRO A 41 -19.10 -31.61 4.50
N ALA A 42 -20.37 -31.28 4.77
CA ALA A 42 -21.05 -30.19 4.06
C ALA A 42 -20.41 -28.82 4.32
N ASN A 43 -19.66 -28.69 5.42
CA ASN A 43 -18.94 -27.48 5.77
C ASN A 43 -17.48 -27.47 5.29
N HIS A 44 -16.99 -28.55 4.68
CA HIS A 44 -15.61 -28.64 4.22
C HIS A 44 -15.44 -27.95 2.86
N VAL A 45 -14.38 -27.15 2.71
CA VAL A 45 -14.02 -26.55 1.43
C VAL A 45 -12.79 -27.26 0.84
N ASN A 46 -12.76 -27.34 -0.50
CA ASN A 46 -11.66 -27.97 -1.22
C ASN A 46 -10.58 -26.91 -1.48
N SER A 47 -9.35 -27.18 -1.05
CA SER A 47 -8.19 -26.35 -1.35
C SER A 47 -7.67 -26.58 -2.77
N LEU A 48 -6.81 -25.69 -3.25
CA LEU A 48 -6.03 -25.87 -4.48
C LEU A 48 -5.26 -27.19 -4.51
N ALA A 49 -4.74 -27.66 -3.37
CA ALA A 49 -4.09 -28.97 -3.29
C ALA A 49 -5.07 -30.12 -3.55
N THR A 50 -6.30 -30.05 -3.01
CA THR A 50 -7.34 -31.04 -3.32
C THR A 50 -7.68 -31.05 -4.81
N TRP A 51 -7.82 -29.89 -5.44
CA TRP A 51 -8.06 -29.81 -6.90
C TRP A 51 -6.88 -30.32 -7.72
N ALA A 52 -5.65 -29.98 -7.34
CA ALA A 52 -4.44 -30.47 -7.99
C ALA A 52 -4.34 -32.00 -7.91
N GLN A 53 -4.58 -32.59 -6.73
CA GLN A 53 -4.59 -34.05 -6.56
C GLN A 53 -5.69 -34.74 -7.38
N ARG A 54 -6.89 -34.13 -7.48
CA ARG A 54 -7.97 -34.65 -8.36
C ARG A 54 -7.58 -34.62 -9.84
N ALA A 55 -6.77 -33.65 -10.26
CA ALA A 55 -6.19 -33.60 -11.60
C ALA A 55 -5.00 -34.59 -11.79
N GLY A 56 -4.56 -35.25 -10.72
CA GLY A 56 -3.41 -36.14 -10.71
C GLY A 56 -2.06 -35.40 -10.73
N LYS A 57 -2.03 -34.15 -10.28
CA LYS A 57 -0.82 -33.35 -10.09
C LYS A 57 -0.13 -33.71 -8.76
N GLY A 58 1.19 -33.52 -8.72
CA GLY A 58 1.93 -33.52 -7.45
C GLY A 58 1.51 -32.37 -6.55
N THR A 59 1.67 -32.54 -5.24
CA THR A 59 1.36 -31.50 -4.26
C THR A 59 2.40 -31.44 -3.16
N GLY A 60 2.73 -30.24 -2.69
CA GLY A 60 3.65 -30.05 -1.58
C GLY A 60 3.43 -28.77 -0.79
N VAL A 61 3.96 -28.76 0.42
CA VAL A 61 3.91 -27.65 1.39
C VAL A 61 5.31 -27.41 1.94
N VAL A 62 5.76 -26.17 1.88
CA VAL A 62 7.02 -25.69 2.45
C VAL A 62 6.72 -24.45 3.29
N THR A 63 7.20 -24.41 4.54
CA THR A 63 6.97 -23.27 5.43
C THR A 63 8.10 -23.11 6.44
N THR A 64 8.36 -21.88 6.88
CA THR A 64 9.22 -21.61 8.06
C THR A 64 8.45 -21.64 9.40
N ALA A 65 7.15 -21.94 9.39
CA ALA A 65 6.36 -22.21 10.59
C ALA A 65 6.28 -23.72 10.89
N ARG A 66 5.53 -24.07 11.95
CA ARG A 66 5.02 -25.43 12.11
C ARG A 66 4.19 -25.79 10.88
N VAL A 67 4.35 -27.00 10.34
CA VAL A 67 3.51 -27.45 9.19
C VAL A 67 2.02 -27.53 9.54
N THR A 68 1.70 -27.54 10.83
CA THR A 68 0.35 -27.48 11.43
C THR A 68 -0.16 -26.07 11.71
N HIS A 69 0.66 -25.04 11.51
CA HIS A 69 0.24 -23.64 11.67
C HIS A 69 -0.86 -23.29 10.65
N ALA A 70 -1.61 -22.20 10.89
CA ALA A 70 -2.83 -21.89 10.14
C ALA A 70 -2.65 -21.83 8.62
N SER A 71 -1.68 -21.07 8.11
CA SER A 71 -1.43 -20.91 6.67
C SER A 71 -1.08 -22.21 5.95
N PRO A 72 -0.08 -23.02 6.39
CA PRO A 72 0.23 -24.29 5.74
C PRO A 72 -0.89 -25.32 5.96
N ALA A 73 -1.55 -25.30 7.13
CA ALA A 73 -2.67 -26.18 7.41
C ALA A 73 -3.88 -25.89 6.51
N GLY A 74 -4.09 -24.65 6.04
CA GLY A 74 -5.16 -24.31 5.11
C GLY A 74 -5.09 -25.07 3.78
N VAL A 75 -3.94 -25.66 3.47
CA VAL A 75 -3.74 -26.53 2.31
C VAL A 75 -4.49 -27.86 2.48
N TYR A 76 -4.68 -28.35 3.70
CA TYR A 76 -5.14 -29.73 3.92
C TYR A 76 -6.13 -29.97 5.06
N ALA A 77 -6.27 -29.07 6.03
CA ALA A 77 -7.02 -29.31 7.26
C ALA A 77 -8.38 -28.60 7.28
N HIS A 78 -9.30 -29.21 8.04
CA HIS A 78 -10.66 -28.75 8.30
C HIS A 78 -10.86 -28.71 9.82
N THR A 79 -10.91 -27.51 10.42
CA THR A 79 -11.04 -27.38 11.88
C THR A 79 -11.81 -26.12 12.30
N ALA A 80 -12.58 -26.24 13.38
CA ALA A 80 -13.24 -25.11 14.05
C ALA A 80 -12.26 -24.24 14.87
N ASN A 81 -11.01 -24.65 15.04
CA ASN A 81 -10.00 -23.81 15.69
C ASN A 81 -8.61 -24.09 15.14
N ARG A 82 -7.95 -23.04 14.65
CA ARG A 82 -6.57 -23.07 14.16
C ARG A 82 -5.55 -23.53 15.21
N ASP A 83 -5.87 -23.39 16.49
CA ASP A 83 -4.96 -23.73 17.58
C ASP A 83 -5.02 -25.24 17.95
N TRP A 84 -5.88 -26.04 17.33
CA TRP A 84 -5.98 -27.50 17.54
C TRP A 84 -4.94 -28.27 16.74
N GLU A 85 -3.66 -27.95 16.97
CA GLU A 85 -2.54 -28.49 16.20
C GLU A 85 -2.19 -29.93 16.56
N SER A 86 -2.36 -30.32 17.84
CA SER A 86 -2.27 -31.70 18.33
C SER A 86 -3.52 -32.13 19.11
N ASP A 87 -3.63 -33.43 19.40
CA ASP A 87 -4.69 -34.02 20.24
C ASP A 87 -4.66 -33.48 21.68
N ALA A 88 -3.49 -33.04 22.16
CA ALA A 88 -3.36 -32.34 23.44
C ALA A 88 -4.06 -30.97 23.41
N ASP A 89 -3.98 -30.25 22.30
CA ASP A 89 -4.61 -28.94 22.12
C ASP A 89 -6.15 -29.07 22.08
N VAL A 90 -6.65 -30.11 21.43
CA VAL A 90 -8.09 -30.46 21.40
C VAL A 90 -8.58 -30.82 22.81
N THR A 91 -7.83 -31.67 23.52
CA THR A 91 -8.18 -32.08 24.89
C THR A 91 -8.20 -30.89 25.84
N LYS A 92 -7.23 -29.96 25.71
CA LYS A 92 -7.15 -28.73 26.51
C LYS A 92 -8.34 -27.79 26.26
N ALA A 93 -8.95 -27.87 25.08
CA ALA A 93 -10.17 -27.13 24.75
C ALA A 93 -11.45 -27.82 25.25
N ASN A 94 -11.35 -28.89 26.05
CA ASN A 94 -12.46 -29.74 26.50
C ASN A 94 -13.23 -30.42 25.35
N GLU A 95 -12.57 -30.64 24.21
CA GLU A 95 -13.12 -31.38 23.09
C GLU A 95 -12.57 -32.81 23.05
N ASN A 96 -13.29 -33.72 22.41
CA ASN A 96 -12.88 -35.13 22.31
C ASN A 96 -11.96 -35.32 21.09
N PRO A 97 -10.64 -35.61 21.26
CA PRO A 97 -9.72 -35.77 20.13
C PRO A 97 -10.06 -36.97 19.22
N LYS A 98 -10.88 -37.93 19.69
CA LYS A 98 -11.38 -39.02 18.83
C LYS A 98 -12.50 -38.57 17.89
N MET A 99 -13.21 -37.50 18.22
CA MET A 99 -14.24 -36.91 17.36
C MET A 99 -13.73 -35.69 16.60
N CYS A 100 -12.87 -34.90 17.23
CA CYS A 100 -12.31 -33.65 16.74
C CYS A 100 -10.86 -33.90 16.37
N GLN A 101 -10.63 -34.35 15.14
CA GLN A 101 -9.28 -34.70 14.71
C GLN A 101 -8.38 -33.45 14.65
N ASP A 102 -7.24 -33.52 15.32
CA ASP A 102 -6.24 -32.46 15.33
C ASP A 102 -5.57 -32.28 13.96
N ILE A 103 -5.00 -31.09 13.71
CA ILE A 103 -4.42 -30.73 12.42
C ILE A 103 -3.25 -31.66 12.04
N ALA A 104 -2.38 -32.07 12.98
CA ALA A 104 -1.29 -32.99 12.68
C ALA A 104 -1.81 -34.35 12.20
N SER A 105 -2.84 -34.89 12.88
CA SER A 105 -3.51 -36.12 12.48
C SER A 105 -4.15 -36.02 11.09
N GLN A 106 -4.79 -34.89 10.77
CA GLN A 106 -5.37 -34.67 9.44
C GLN A 106 -4.31 -34.65 8.33
N LEU A 107 -3.12 -34.07 8.59
CA LEU A 107 -2.01 -34.06 7.63
C LEU A 107 -1.57 -35.47 7.24
N ILE A 108 -1.48 -36.37 8.22
CA ILE A 108 -0.95 -37.72 8.00
C ILE A 108 -2.03 -38.68 7.52
N ASN A 109 -3.28 -38.52 7.97
CA ASN A 109 -4.31 -39.54 7.80
C ASN A 109 -5.39 -39.19 6.76
N ASN A 110 -5.58 -37.91 6.41
CA ASN A 110 -6.69 -37.48 5.55
C ASN A 110 -6.21 -36.94 4.20
N ASP A 111 -7.10 -36.95 3.20
CA ASP A 111 -6.87 -36.23 1.94
C ASP A 111 -7.22 -34.73 2.13
N PRO A 112 -6.44 -33.79 1.56
CA PRO A 112 -5.30 -34.02 0.68
C PRO A 112 -3.96 -34.29 1.40
N GLY A 113 -3.88 -34.11 2.72
CA GLY A 113 -2.64 -34.19 3.51
C GLY A 113 -1.79 -35.45 3.25
N ARG A 114 -2.38 -36.64 3.42
CA ARG A 114 -1.68 -37.94 3.31
C ARG A 114 -1.07 -38.21 1.94
N LYS A 115 -1.52 -37.46 0.92
CA LYS A 115 -1.12 -37.55 -0.50
C LYS A 115 -0.10 -36.47 -0.90
N LEU A 116 0.18 -35.49 -0.04
CA LEU A 116 1.27 -34.55 -0.27
C LEU A 116 2.59 -35.32 -0.44
N LYS A 117 3.31 -35.01 -1.52
CA LYS A 117 4.60 -35.63 -1.83
C LYS A 117 5.74 -34.97 -1.07
N VAL A 118 5.62 -33.68 -0.77
CA VAL A 118 6.65 -32.91 -0.07
C VAL A 118 5.99 -32.14 1.07
N ILE A 119 6.47 -32.33 2.30
CA ILE A 119 6.03 -31.61 3.50
C ILE A 119 7.30 -31.15 4.21
N MET A 120 7.56 -29.86 4.30
CA MET A 120 8.75 -29.32 4.95
C MET A 120 8.43 -28.10 5.82
N GLY A 121 8.93 -28.11 7.06
CA GLY A 121 8.83 -26.99 7.99
C GLY A 121 9.21 -27.39 9.41
N GLY A 122 8.68 -26.69 10.41
CA GLY A 122 8.84 -26.99 11.83
C GLY A 122 7.68 -27.80 12.43
N GLY A 123 7.60 -27.84 13.76
CA GLY A 123 6.47 -28.36 14.52
C GLY A 123 6.57 -29.84 14.90
N ARG A 124 7.79 -30.40 14.98
CA ARG A 124 8.01 -31.82 15.29
C ARG A 124 7.33 -32.25 16.60
N ASN A 125 7.22 -31.37 17.59
CA ASN A 125 6.57 -31.65 18.86
C ASN A 125 5.08 -32.05 18.71
N LYS A 126 4.38 -31.54 17.68
CA LYS A 126 2.97 -31.86 17.38
C LYS A 126 2.77 -33.29 16.84
N PHE A 127 3.84 -33.96 16.41
CA PHE A 127 3.80 -35.30 15.81
C PHE A 127 4.28 -36.41 16.76
N LEU A 128 4.97 -36.06 17.85
CA LEU A 128 5.60 -37.03 18.75
C LEU A 128 4.78 -37.25 20.04
N PRO A 129 4.76 -38.48 20.60
CA PRO A 129 4.12 -38.77 21.87
C PRO A 129 4.72 -37.98 23.02
N LYS A 130 3.90 -37.60 23.98
CA LYS A 130 4.31 -36.91 25.20
C LYS A 130 5.40 -37.68 25.93
N GLY A 131 6.53 -37.00 26.18
CA GLY A 131 7.70 -37.57 26.84
C GLY A 131 8.73 -38.20 25.90
N THR A 132 8.40 -38.41 24.61
CA THR A 132 9.39 -38.75 23.59
C THR A 132 10.29 -37.53 23.37
N VAL A 133 11.60 -37.71 23.50
CA VAL A 133 12.60 -36.65 23.28
C VAL A 133 13.09 -36.75 21.85
N ASP A 134 13.03 -35.63 21.12
CA ASP A 134 13.55 -35.53 19.75
C ASP A 134 15.06 -35.28 19.73
N GLU A 135 15.64 -35.27 18.54
CA GLU A 135 17.07 -35.05 18.29
C GLU A 135 17.57 -33.65 18.68
N GLN A 136 16.68 -32.69 18.97
CA GLN A 136 17.02 -31.38 19.51
C GLN A 136 16.74 -31.28 21.02
N GLY A 137 16.40 -32.39 21.68
CA GLY A 137 16.14 -32.45 23.12
C GLY A 137 14.74 -32.00 23.53
N SER A 138 13.85 -31.70 22.57
CA SER A 138 12.48 -31.26 22.84
C SER A 138 11.53 -32.44 23.01
N LYS A 139 10.47 -32.24 23.80
CA LYS A 139 9.48 -33.30 24.07
C LYS A 139 8.30 -33.21 23.13
N GLY A 140 7.81 -34.36 22.68
CA GLY A 140 6.51 -34.47 22.01
C GLY A 140 5.36 -34.00 22.90
N GLU A 141 4.25 -33.61 22.26
CA GLU A 141 3.06 -33.09 22.92
C GLU A 141 1.89 -34.07 22.94
N ARG A 142 1.86 -35.06 22.04
CA ARG A 142 0.68 -35.90 21.81
C ARG A 142 0.32 -36.77 23.03
N VAL A 143 -0.93 -36.72 23.48
CA VAL A 143 -1.38 -37.42 24.70
C VAL A 143 -2.01 -38.78 24.43
N ASP A 144 -2.36 -39.07 23.18
CA ASP A 144 -2.85 -40.35 22.69
C ASP A 144 -1.78 -41.45 22.59
N GLY A 145 -0.50 -41.09 22.74
CA GLY A 145 0.64 -42.00 22.63
C GLY A 145 1.06 -42.32 21.20
N VAL A 146 0.44 -41.70 20.19
CA VAL A 146 0.70 -41.97 18.77
C VAL A 146 1.91 -41.18 18.27
N ASN A 147 2.79 -41.85 17.53
CA ASN A 147 3.90 -41.20 16.82
C ASN A 147 3.54 -41.07 15.34
N LEU A 148 3.12 -39.87 14.94
CA LEU A 148 2.64 -39.60 13.59
C LEU A 148 3.75 -39.65 12.52
N VAL A 149 5.02 -39.40 12.89
CA VAL A 149 6.17 -39.60 11.98
C VAL A 149 6.31 -41.10 11.67
N HIS A 150 6.22 -41.94 12.70
CA HIS A 150 6.26 -43.39 12.54
C HIS A 150 5.08 -43.90 11.70
N GLU A 151 3.86 -43.42 11.96
CA GLU A 151 2.69 -43.76 11.15
C GLU A 151 2.85 -43.37 9.68
N TRP A 152 3.36 -42.16 9.41
CA TRP A 152 3.61 -41.72 8.04
C TRP A 152 4.60 -42.64 7.32
N LEU A 153 5.72 -43.00 7.97
CA LEU A 153 6.69 -43.95 7.41
C LEU A 153 6.06 -45.33 7.15
N LEU A 154 5.22 -45.82 8.07
CA LEU A 154 4.50 -47.09 7.89
C LEU A 154 3.55 -47.04 6.69
N GLN A 155 2.79 -45.96 6.51
CA GLN A 155 1.91 -45.78 5.35
C GLN A 155 2.67 -45.76 4.02
N LYS A 156 3.93 -45.30 4.04
CA LYS A 156 4.78 -45.19 2.85
C LYS A 156 5.79 -46.34 2.71
N LYS A 157 5.76 -47.37 3.56
CA LYS A 157 6.74 -48.49 3.59
C LYS A 157 6.98 -49.19 2.24
N ARG A 158 6.00 -49.18 1.32
CA ARG A 158 6.10 -49.79 -0.02
C ARG A 158 6.47 -48.80 -1.14
N ARG A 159 6.77 -47.55 -0.79
CA ARG A 159 7.10 -46.47 -1.72
C ARG A 159 8.39 -45.81 -1.24
N PRO A 160 9.18 -45.22 -2.14
CA PRO A 160 10.38 -44.53 -1.72
C PRO A 160 10.03 -43.27 -0.92
N ALA A 161 10.31 -43.28 0.38
CA ALA A 161 10.00 -42.18 1.28
C ALA A 161 11.18 -41.85 2.19
N ALA A 162 11.41 -40.56 2.42
CA ALA A 162 12.46 -40.05 3.29
C ALA A 162 11.85 -39.17 4.40
N TYR A 163 12.31 -39.39 5.63
CA TYR A 163 12.09 -38.49 6.76
C TYR A 163 13.42 -37.82 7.10
N VAL A 164 13.42 -36.50 7.20
CA VAL A 164 14.58 -35.69 7.57
C VAL A 164 14.20 -34.67 8.63
N SER A 165 15.18 -34.29 9.45
CA SER A 165 14.93 -33.46 10.63
C SER A 165 16.00 -32.41 10.89
N ASP A 166 17.04 -32.40 10.06
CA ASP A 166 18.06 -31.37 10.02
C ASP A 166 18.41 -31.03 8.56
N ARG A 167 19.14 -29.92 8.38
CA ARG A 167 19.59 -29.49 7.05
C ARG A 167 20.48 -30.54 6.39
N LYS A 168 21.40 -31.15 7.15
CA LYS A 168 22.31 -32.19 6.62
C LYS A 168 21.54 -33.38 6.06
N GLY A 169 20.48 -33.81 6.72
CA GLY A 169 19.58 -34.86 6.27
C GLY A 169 18.92 -34.48 4.96
N LEU A 170 18.37 -33.27 4.85
CA LEU A 170 17.76 -32.77 3.60
C LEU A 170 18.76 -32.78 2.43
N MET A 171 19.99 -32.29 2.65
CA MET A 171 21.03 -32.23 1.62
C MET A 171 21.53 -33.60 1.16
N ASN A 172 21.29 -34.66 1.94
CA ASN A 172 21.65 -36.04 1.59
C ASN A 172 20.51 -36.82 0.95
N VAL A 173 19.32 -36.22 0.78
CA VAL A 173 18.20 -36.90 0.13
C VAL A 173 18.50 -37.07 -1.37
N ASP A 174 18.43 -38.32 -1.84
CA ASP A 174 18.40 -38.58 -3.28
C ASP A 174 16.99 -38.32 -3.83
N PHE A 175 16.79 -37.10 -4.34
CA PHE A 175 15.50 -36.68 -4.89
C PHE A 175 15.08 -37.50 -6.12
N ASN A 176 15.99 -38.21 -6.81
CA ASN A 176 15.62 -39.05 -7.96
C ASN A 176 14.97 -40.36 -7.54
N ASN A 177 15.31 -40.84 -6.35
CA ASN A 177 14.79 -42.08 -5.78
C ASN A 177 13.83 -41.84 -4.61
N THR A 178 13.39 -40.61 -4.37
CA THR A 178 12.45 -40.27 -3.29
C THR A 178 11.12 -39.82 -3.89
N GLU A 179 10.03 -40.48 -3.51
CA GLU A 179 8.67 -40.11 -3.93
C GLU A 179 7.92 -39.27 -2.88
N TYR A 180 8.19 -39.52 -1.60
CA TYR A 180 7.62 -38.80 -0.47
C TYR A 180 8.71 -38.26 0.45
N LEU A 181 8.66 -36.97 0.79
CA LEU A 181 9.58 -36.32 1.71
C LEU A 181 8.82 -35.65 2.84
N LEU A 182 9.16 -36.00 4.08
CA LEU A 182 8.71 -35.33 5.30
C LEU A 182 9.93 -34.72 6.00
N GLY A 183 10.05 -33.40 5.98
CA GLY A 183 11.06 -32.62 6.67
C GLY A 183 10.47 -31.86 7.86
N LEU A 184 10.85 -32.22 9.08
CA LEU A 184 10.44 -31.50 10.30
C LEU A 184 11.69 -31.00 11.02
N PHE A 185 12.11 -29.76 10.77
CA PHE A 185 13.45 -29.23 11.09
C PHE A 185 13.57 -28.53 12.46
N SER A 186 12.43 -28.22 13.09
CA SER A 186 12.38 -27.61 14.43
C SER A 186 11.27 -28.27 15.26
N PRO A 187 11.45 -28.41 16.60
CA PRO A 187 10.39 -28.80 17.52
C PRO A 187 9.16 -27.92 17.39
N ASP A 188 9.37 -26.61 17.21
CA ASP A 188 8.33 -25.59 17.05
C ASP A 188 8.46 -24.95 15.65
N HIS A 189 8.05 -23.68 15.47
CA HIS A 189 8.43 -22.90 14.29
C HIS A 189 9.94 -22.94 14.05
N MET A 190 10.35 -22.76 12.80
CA MET A 190 11.78 -22.57 12.50
C MET A 190 12.26 -21.25 13.10
N ASP A 191 13.55 -21.16 13.34
CA ASP A 191 14.18 -19.95 13.87
C ASP A 191 14.11 -18.81 12.86
N PHE A 192 14.25 -17.57 13.32
CA PHE A 192 14.43 -16.47 12.38
C PHE A 192 15.76 -16.66 11.64
N ASN A 193 15.83 -16.33 10.37
CA ASN A 193 17.02 -16.55 9.55
C ASN A 193 18.29 -15.96 10.17
N LEU A 194 18.28 -14.70 10.64
CA LEU A 194 19.43 -14.11 11.37
C LEU A 194 19.77 -14.78 12.70
N GLU A 195 18.83 -15.50 13.30
CA GLU A 195 18.99 -16.17 14.59
C GLU A 195 19.21 -17.70 14.42
N ALA A 196 19.10 -18.23 13.19
CA ALA A 196 19.06 -19.66 12.91
C ALA A 196 20.46 -20.28 12.90
N LYS A 197 20.55 -21.48 13.45
CA LYS A 197 21.72 -22.34 13.23
C LYS A 197 21.58 -23.04 11.88
N HIS A 198 22.18 -22.47 10.84
CA HIS A 198 22.10 -22.99 9.48
C HIS A 198 22.74 -24.38 9.27
N GLU A 199 23.37 -24.98 10.28
CA GLU A 199 23.76 -26.39 10.24
C GLU A 199 22.59 -27.33 10.60
N GLU A 200 21.68 -26.86 11.46
CA GLU A 200 20.53 -27.61 11.97
C GLU A 200 19.28 -27.38 11.10
N GLN A 201 19.04 -26.15 10.62
CA GLN A 201 17.83 -25.79 9.88
C GLN A 201 18.14 -25.33 8.44
N PRO A 202 17.47 -25.89 7.40
CA PRO A 202 17.59 -25.38 6.05
C PRO A 202 16.90 -24.02 5.90
N SER A 203 17.38 -23.19 4.97
CA SER A 203 16.68 -21.96 4.59
C SER A 203 15.39 -22.26 3.82
N LEU A 204 14.50 -21.26 3.73
CA LEU A 204 13.29 -21.36 2.91
C LEU A 204 13.62 -21.60 1.43
N ALA A 205 14.69 -20.97 0.94
CA ALA A 205 15.23 -21.14 -0.41
C ALA A 205 15.66 -22.59 -0.69
N GLU A 206 16.38 -23.22 0.24
CA GLU A 206 16.81 -24.62 0.14
C GLU A 206 15.62 -25.59 0.14
N MET A 207 14.67 -25.40 1.06
CA MET A 207 13.45 -26.21 1.09
C MET A 207 12.62 -26.03 -0.19
N THR A 208 12.50 -24.81 -0.70
CA THR A 208 11.77 -24.54 -1.96
C THR A 208 12.43 -25.22 -3.15
N THR A 209 13.76 -25.16 -3.23
CA THR A 209 14.55 -25.83 -4.27
C THR A 209 14.32 -27.34 -4.25
N ALA A 210 14.49 -27.97 -3.09
CA ALA A 210 14.25 -29.40 -2.93
C ALA A 210 12.82 -29.81 -3.32
N ALA A 211 11.82 -29.01 -2.94
CA ALA A 211 10.43 -29.27 -3.30
C ALA A 211 10.19 -29.20 -4.82
N ILE A 212 10.76 -28.20 -5.51
CA ILE A 212 10.64 -28.07 -6.97
C ILE A 212 11.38 -29.20 -7.70
N GLU A 213 12.58 -29.57 -7.26
CA GLU A 213 13.35 -30.69 -7.83
C GLU A 213 12.61 -32.03 -7.72
N MET A 214 11.88 -32.26 -6.62
CA MET A 214 11.04 -33.44 -6.47
C MET A 214 9.77 -33.35 -7.32
N LEU A 215 9.03 -32.24 -7.25
CA LEU A 215 7.71 -32.11 -7.86
C LEU A 215 7.74 -31.87 -9.37
N SER A 216 8.84 -31.32 -9.92
CA SER A 216 9.02 -31.11 -11.37
C SER A 216 9.03 -32.43 -12.18
N LYS A 217 9.25 -33.56 -11.51
CA LYS A 217 9.20 -34.91 -12.10
C LYS A 217 7.77 -35.39 -12.36
N GLU A 218 6.77 -34.71 -11.81
CA GLU A 218 5.37 -35.09 -11.94
C GLU A 218 4.86 -34.81 -13.35
N LYS A 219 4.50 -35.87 -14.08
CA LYS A 219 4.10 -35.80 -15.49
C LYS A 219 2.90 -34.89 -15.78
N ARG A 220 2.03 -34.67 -14.79
CA ARG A 220 0.85 -33.80 -14.91
C ARG A 220 1.10 -32.39 -14.35
N GLY A 221 2.32 -32.10 -13.92
CA GLY A 221 2.70 -30.90 -13.17
C GLY A 221 2.36 -31.02 -11.68
N TYR A 222 2.49 -29.90 -10.96
CA TYR A 222 2.33 -29.86 -9.51
C TYR A 222 1.67 -28.56 -9.02
N PHE A 223 1.25 -28.59 -7.76
CA PHE A 223 0.93 -27.41 -6.94
C PHE A 223 1.88 -27.40 -5.74
N LEU A 224 2.57 -26.29 -5.51
CA LEU A 224 3.48 -26.13 -4.39
C LEU A 224 3.09 -24.86 -3.62
N PHE A 225 2.85 -25.01 -2.32
CA PHE A 225 2.66 -23.89 -1.40
C PHE A 225 3.98 -23.62 -0.66
N VAL A 226 4.43 -22.37 -0.66
CA VAL A 226 5.65 -21.91 0.00
C VAL A 226 5.31 -20.70 0.87
N GLU A 227 5.71 -20.71 2.14
CA GLU A 227 5.40 -19.65 3.11
C GLU A 227 6.62 -19.17 3.89
N GLY A 228 6.83 -17.85 3.88
CA GLY A 228 7.74 -17.12 4.78
C GLY A 228 7.06 -16.67 6.08
N ALA A 229 6.62 -17.62 6.91
CA ALA A 229 5.78 -17.35 8.09
C ALA A 229 6.46 -16.47 9.16
N ARG A 230 7.78 -16.44 9.18
CA ARG A 230 8.56 -15.66 10.16
C ARG A 230 8.45 -14.15 9.94
N ILE A 231 8.07 -13.70 8.75
CA ILE A 231 7.78 -12.28 8.46
C ILE A 231 6.68 -11.78 9.42
N ASP A 232 5.54 -12.48 9.47
CA ASP A 232 4.41 -12.21 10.37
C ASP A 232 4.84 -12.18 11.85
N MET A 233 5.55 -13.21 12.29
CA MET A 233 5.96 -13.34 13.69
C MET A 233 6.95 -12.25 14.11
N ALA A 234 7.81 -11.79 13.20
CA ALA A 234 8.70 -10.67 13.45
C ALA A 234 7.93 -9.36 13.61
N HIS A 235 6.90 -9.11 12.80
CA HIS A 235 6.02 -7.95 12.94
C HIS A 235 5.22 -7.98 14.25
N HIS A 236 4.67 -9.14 14.65
CA HIS A 236 4.01 -9.30 15.95
C HIS A 236 4.94 -9.01 17.14
N LYS A 237 6.24 -9.33 16.99
CA LYS A 237 7.29 -8.98 17.97
C LYS A 237 7.81 -7.54 17.83
N SER A 238 7.36 -6.79 16.83
CA SER A 238 7.86 -5.47 16.45
C SER A 238 9.37 -5.41 16.21
N LYS A 239 9.93 -6.50 15.68
CA LYS A 239 11.35 -6.61 15.32
C LYS A 239 11.50 -6.38 13.81
N ALA A 240 11.54 -5.12 13.39
CA ALA A 240 11.60 -4.73 11.98
C ALA A 240 12.77 -5.35 11.20
N HIS A 241 13.96 -5.38 11.80
CA HIS A 241 15.15 -5.98 11.16
C HIS A 241 14.96 -7.47 10.84
N LEU A 242 14.32 -8.23 11.72
CA LEU A 242 13.97 -9.62 11.45
C LEU A 242 12.90 -9.73 10.36
N ALA A 243 11.87 -8.88 10.40
CA ALA A 243 10.79 -8.92 9.41
C ALA A 243 11.32 -8.63 7.99
N LEU A 244 12.23 -7.66 7.86
CA LEU A 244 12.88 -7.32 6.60
C LEU A 244 13.81 -8.44 6.12
N ASP A 245 14.64 -9.02 7.00
CA ASP A 245 15.50 -10.14 6.62
C ASP A 245 14.70 -11.37 6.17
N GLU A 246 13.63 -11.72 6.89
CA GLU A 246 12.71 -12.80 6.48
C GLU A 246 12.04 -12.53 5.14
N THR A 247 11.73 -11.26 4.84
CA THR A 247 11.20 -10.86 3.54
C THR A 247 12.24 -11.05 2.43
N VAL A 248 13.52 -10.75 2.70
CA VAL A 248 14.63 -11.03 1.77
C VAL A 248 14.78 -12.54 1.55
N GLN A 249 14.69 -13.36 2.60
CA GLN A 249 14.73 -14.82 2.46
C GLN A 249 13.56 -15.36 1.64
N PHE A 250 12.36 -14.79 1.80
CA PHE A 250 11.21 -15.16 0.97
C PHE A 250 11.39 -14.72 -0.48
N ALA A 251 11.93 -13.53 -0.73
CA ALA A 251 12.24 -13.06 -2.08
C ALA A 251 13.28 -13.96 -2.76
N GLU A 252 14.27 -14.45 -2.04
CA GLU A 252 15.26 -15.41 -2.55
C GLU A 252 14.61 -16.75 -2.94
N ALA A 253 13.67 -17.25 -2.14
CA ALA A 253 12.90 -18.44 -2.49
C ALA A 253 12.05 -18.24 -3.77
N VAL A 254 11.45 -17.06 -3.95
CA VAL A 254 10.71 -16.69 -5.18
C VAL A 254 11.64 -16.58 -6.38
N ARG A 255 12.84 -15.99 -6.20
CA ARG A 255 13.86 -15.88 -7.26
C ARG A 255 14.27 -17.27 -7.75
N LEU A 256 14.63 -18.16 -6.83
CA LEU A 256 15.01 -19.54 -7.16
C LEU A 256 13.84 -20.31 -7.80
N ALA A 257 12.62 -20.16 -7.30
CA ALA A 257 11.46 -20.77 -7.93
C ALA A 257 11.26 -20.30 -9.37
N THR A 258 11.55 -19.02 -9.66
CA THR A 258 11.50 -18.46 -11.01
C THR A 258 12.58 -19.04 -11.91
N GLU A 259 13.79 -19.26 -11.39
CA GLU A 259 14.91 -19.84 -12.14
C GLU A 259 14.76 -21.34 -12.42
N LEU A 260 14.16 -22.07 -11.48
CA LEU A 260 13.93 -23.51 -11.58
C LEU A 260 12.68 -23.88 -12.39
N THR A 261 11.88 -22.89 -12.80
CA THR A 261 10.63 -23.11 -13.55
C THR A 261 10.60 -22.34 -14.86
N ASN A 262 9.61 -22.64 -15.70
CA ASN A 262 9.44 -21.96 -16.99
C ASN A 262 8.16 -21.12 -16.96
N SER A 263 8.28 -19.82 -17.18
CA SER A 263 7.16 -18.86 -17.19
C SER A 263 6.10 -19.13 -18.27
N ARG A 264 6.39 -19.98 -19.27
CA ARG A 264 5.39 -20.42 -20.26
C ARG A 264 4.39 -21.43 -19.69
N ASP A 265 4.84 -22.26 -18.74
CA ASP A 265 4.07 -23.41 -18.25
C ASP A 265 3.82 -23.37 -16.73
N THR A 266 4.39 -22.38 -16.04
CA THR A 266 4.31 -22.21 -14.58
C THR A 266 3.73 -20.85 -14.23
N LEU A 267 2.69 -20.85 -13.39
CA LEU A 267 2.15 -19.65 -12.75
C LEU A 267 2.69 -19.57 -11.32
N ILE A 268 3.44 -18.51 -11.02
CA ILE A 268 3.87 -18.16 -9.66
C ILE A 268 2.99 -17.01 -9.17
N ILE A 269 2.33 -17.21 -8.02
CA ILE A 269 1.54 -16.18 -7.35
C ILE A 269 2.23 -15.89 -6.02
N VAL A 270 2.66 -14.64 -5.84
CA VAL A 270 3.21 -14.13 -4.58
C VAL A 270 2.19 -13.20 -3.96
N THR A 271 1.78 -13.47 -2.73
CA THR A 271 0.80 -12.66 -2.00
C THR A 271 1.10 -12.71 -0.50
N ALA A 272 0.64 -11.70 0.23
CA ALA A 272 0.53 -11.76 1.68
C ALA A 272 -0.85 -12.34 2.08
N ASP A 273 -0.92 -12.98 3.24
CA ASP A 273 -2.19 -13.41 3.85
C ASP A 273 -2.85 -12.27 4.65
N HIS A 274 -2.08 -11.45 5.35
CA HIS A 274 -2.54 -10.19 5.95
C HIS A 274 -1.42 -9.16 6.05
N SER A 275 -1.80 -7.91 6.31
CA SER A 275 -0.85 -6.83 6.60
C SER A 275 -0.72 -6.63 8.11
N HIS A 276 0.37 -5.98 8.51
CA HIS A 276 0.61 -5.55 9.88
C HIS A 276 0.47 -4.04 9.97
N THR A 277 0.21 -3.50 11.16
CA THR A 277 0.17 -2.05 11.40
C THR A 277 1.59 -1.46 11.48
N MET A 278 2.44 -1.83 10.53
CA MET A 278 3.75 -1.24 10.27
C MET A 278 3.57 -0.15 9.22
N THR A 279 4.23 0.98 9.38
CA THR A 279 4.26 2.03 8.35
C THR A 279 5.64 2.67 8.29
N ILE A 280 6.00 3.11 7.09
CA ILE A 280 7.20 3.91 6.84
C ILE A 280 6.79 5.37 6.98
N SER A 281 7.44 6.07 7.90
CA SER A 281 6.98 7.34 8.43
C SER A 281 8.10 8.37 8.51
N GLY A 282 7.73 9.63 8.27
CA GLY A 282 8.64 10.77 8.30
C GLY A 282 9.57 10.86 7.09
N TYR A 283 10.18 12.03 6.91
CA TYR A 283 10.91 12.37 5.68
C TYR A 283 12.40 12.00 5.77
N ALA A 284 12.68 10.71 5.89
CA ALA A 284 14.07 10.21 5.90
C ALA A 284 14.70 10.34 4.50
N GLN A 285 15.91 10.89 4.44
CA GLN A 285 16.66 11.00 3.19
C GLN A 285 16.97 9.63 2.59
N ARG A 286 16.91 9.55 1.27
CA ARG A 286 17.28 8.34 0.53
C ARG A 286 18.78 8.04 0.75
N GLY A 287 19.09 6.79 1.06
CA GLY A 287 20.46 6.35 1.39
C GLY A 287 20.70 6.16 2.89
N ASN A 288 19.84 6.72 3.76
CA ASN A 288 19.86 6.40 5.19
C ASN A 288 19.27 5.01 5.45
N ASN A 289 19.74 4.31 6.48
CA ASN A 289 19.18 3.03 6.87
C ASN A 289 17.73 3.23 7.37
N ILE A 290 16.79 2.45 6.84
CA ILE A 290 15.36 2.53 7.21
C ILE A 290 15.11 2.14 8.68
N LEU A 291 16.06 1.43 9.30
CA LEU A 291 16.03 1.04 10.71
C LEU A 291 16.59 2.13 11.64
N ASP A 292 17.18 3.20 11.10
CA ASP A 292 17.74 4.30 11.89
C ASP A 292 16.67 5.22 12.45
N PHE A 293 17.12 6.09 13.36
CA PHE A 293 16.39 7.31 13.68
C PHE A 293 16.22 8.19 12.44
N ASN A 294 15.04 8.79 12.33
CA ASN A 294 14.78 9.82 11.36
C ASN A 294 15.75 11.00 11.59
N THR A 295 16.23 11.58 10.49
CA THR A 295 17.06 12.80 10.53
C THR A 295 16.32 13.99 11.15
N GLN A 296 14.98 13.97 11.11
CA GLN A 296 14.13 14.98 11.73
C GLN A 296 13.70 14.53 13.14
N LYS A 297 13.65 15.49 14.06
CA LYS A 297 13.08 15.30 15.42
C LYS A 297 11.62 15.74 15.44
N SER A 298 10.88 15.28 16.44
CA SER A 298 9.51 15.76 16.64
C SER A 298 9.49 17.27 16.86
N ASN A 299 8.58 17.97 16.18
CA ASN A 299 8.40 19.42 16.31
C ASN A 299 7.53 19.82 17.52
N VAL A 300 7.16 18.86 18.37
CA VAL A 300 6.39 19.08 19.61
C VAL A 300 7.28 18.88 20.83
N ASP A 301 8.00 17.75 20.91
CA ASP A 301 8.82 17.40 22.07
C ASP A 301 10.34 17.40 21.80
N ASN A 302 10.77 17.64 20.56
CA ASN A 302 12.16 17.66 20.14
C ASN A 302 12.93 16.35 20.41
N LEU A 303 12.22 15.22 20.53
CA LEU A 303 12.83 13.90 20.66
C LEU A 303 13.01 13.21 19.30
N PRO A 304 14.03 12.35 19.14
CA PRO A 304 14.17 11.51 17.94
C PRO A 304 13.03 10.50 17.83
N TYR A 305 12.80 9.99 16.62
CA TYR A 305 11.86 8.91 16.31
C TYR A 305 12.39 8.08 15.14
N THR A 306 11.95 6.83 14.97
CA THR A 306 12.41 5.94 13.89
C THR A 306 11.60 6.13 12.62
N THR A 307 12.20 5.82 11.46
CA THR A 307 11.48 5.85 10.17
C THR A 307 10.42 4.75 10.08
N LEU A 308 10.69 3.56 10.63
CA LEU A 308 9.74 2.46 10.65
C LEU A 308 9.03 2.38 12.01
N MET A 309 7.70 2.35 12.00
CA MET A 309 6.85 2.41 13.20
C MET A 309 5.80 1.30 13.23
N TYR A 310 5.54 0.76 14.42
CA TYR A 310 4.44 -0.17 14.68
C TYR A 310 3.38 0.48 15.57
N ALA A 311 2.16 0.63 15.07
CA ALA A 311 1.07 1.33 15.76
C ALA A 311 0.41 0.54 16.93
N ASN A 312 0.71 -0.75 17.10
CA ASN A 312 0.13 -1.57 18.20
C ASN A 312 1.11 -2.60 18.79
N GLY A 313 2.40 -2.43 18.55
CA GLY A 313 3.42 -3.38 18.98
C GLY A 313 3.77 -3.29 20.47
N PRO A 314 4.36 -4.33 21.09
CA PRO A 314 4.91 -4.24 22.45
C PRO A 314 5.95 -3.12 22.64
N GLY A 315 6.53 -2.57 21.56
CA GLY A 315 7.40 -1.38 21.57
C GLY A 315 6.67 -0.03 21.54
N ALA A 316 5.36 0.01 21.25
CA ALA A 316 4.55 1.24 21.14
C ALA A 316 4.52 2.09 22.42
N THR A 317 4.85 1.49 23.57
CA THR A 317 4.78 2.13 24.89
C THR A 317 6.10 2.72 25.40
N THR A 318 7.22 2.60 24.67
CA THR A 318 8.57 2.93 25.20
C THR A 318 9.30 4.04 24.44
N ARG A 319 8.68 5.23 24.32
CA ARG A 319 9.41 6.46 23.97
C ARG A 319 10.15 7.09 25.18
N THR A 320 9.94 6.54 26.38
CA THR A 320 10.57 6.98 27.65
C THR A 320 12.07 6.68 27.77
N ASN A 321 12.66 5.89 26.86
CA ASN A 321 14.09 5.58 26.87
C ASN A 321 14.97 6.54 26.03
N PHE A 322 14.40 7.49 25.29
CA PHE A 322 15.17 8.40 24.41
C PHE A 322 15.81 9.60 25.12
N THR A 323 15.69 9.68 26.45
CA THR A 323 16.32 10.72 27.29
C THR A 323 17.65 10.27 27.89
N ASP A 324 18.06 9.01 27.70
CA ASP A 324 19.26 8.40 28.27
C ASP A 324 20.37 8.23 27.19
N PRO A 325 21.44 9.04 27.22
CA PRO A 325 22.54 9.00 26.25
C PRO A 325 23.28 7.66 26.19
N GLU A 326 23.36 6.90 27.29
CA GLU A 326 24.08 5.61 27.32
C GLU A 326 23.32 4.47 26.64
N LYS A 327 21.98 4.55 26.60
CA LYS A 327 21.13 3.58 25.89
C LYS A 327 21.08 3.83 24.39
N LEU A 328 21.13 5.09 23.96
CA LEU A 328 21.22 5.48 22.55
C LEU A 328 22.50 4.95 21.88
N ALA A 329 23.62 4.92 22.59
CA ALA A 329 24.89 4.40 22.09
C ALA A 329 24.93 2.86 21.88
N LYS A 330 23.92 2.13 22.38
CA LYS A 330 23.82 0.65 22.29
C LYS A 330 22.80 0.15 21.26
N MET A 331 22.07 1.06 20.61
CA MET A 331 21.14 0.71 19.53
C MET A 331 21.91 0.72 18.20
N ASP A 332 22.45 -0.43 17.82
CA ASP A 332 23.16 -0.63 16.54
C ASP A 332 22.16 -1.01 15.43
N PRO A 333 21.92 -0.14 14.43
CA PRO A 333 21.00 -0.43 13.33
C PRO A 333 21.83 -0.83 12.11
N THR A 334 22.15 -2.12 11.99
CA THR A 334 22.94 -2.63 10.86
C THR A 334 22.07 -3.28 9.76
N THR A 335 22.20 -2.70 8.56
CA THR A 335 22.16 -3.25 7.18
C THR A 335 21.10 -4.26 6.75
N ASN A 336 20.18 -3.84 5.86
CA ASN A 336 20.02 -4.34 4.48
C ASN A 336 18.89 -3.57 3.75
N ASN A 337 19.11 -3.18 2.48
CA ASN A 337 18.11 -2.57 1.60
C ASN A 337 17.24 -3.66 0.96
N PHE A 338 15.95 -3.39 0.67
CA PHE A 338 15.16 -3.72 -0.56
C PHE A 338 13.65 -3.40 -0.33
N VAL A 339 12.89 -3.09 -1.41
CA VAL A 339 11.52 -2.47 -1.43
C VAL A 339 10.64 -3.11 -2.54
N TYR A 340 9.30 -3.19 -2.37
CA TYR A 340 8.19 -3.39 -3.37
C TYR A 340 6.81 -3.10 -2.70
N PRO A 341 5.65 -2.72 -3.35
CA PRO A 341 5.26 -2.30 -4.73
C PRO A 341 5.25 -0.78 -5.13
N GLY A 342 4.19 -0.20 -5.75
CA GLY A 342 4.16 1.07 -6.53
C GLY A 342 4.88 2.30 -5.96
N HIS A 343 6.17 2.38 -6.28
CA HIS A 343 7.12 3.17 -5.52
C HIS A 343 6.87 4.68 -5.57
N THR A 344 6.42 5.25 -4.47
CA THR A 344 6.12 6.68 -4.33
C THR A 344 7.34 7.54 -4.02
N TYR A 345 8.47 6.94 -3.57
CA TYR A 345 9.67 7.66 -3.13
C TYR A 345 10.13 8.78 -4.10
N CYS A 346 10.55 9.92 -3.54
CA CYS A 346 11.26 10.97 -4.30
C CYS A 346 12.71 10.53 -4.57
N VAL A 347 13.38 11.13 -5.55
CA VAL A 347 14.79 10.78 -5.84
C VAL A 347 15.71 10.96 -4.61
N ASP A 348 15.39 11.88 -3.71
CA ASP A 348 16.15 12.23 -2.51
C ASP A 348 15.48 11.86 -1.17
N MET A 349 14.23 11.35 -1.17
CA MET A 349 13.47 11.03 0.06
C MET A 349 12.73 9.69 -0.05
N GLN A 350 12.76 8.90 1.03
CA GLN A 350 12.06 7.60 1.10
C GLN A 350 10.54 7.78 1.20
N VAL A 351 10.10 8.70 2.05
CA VAL A 351 8.71 9.15 2.14
C VAL A 351 8.58 10.41 1.30
N ALA A 352 7.73 10.35 0.28
CA ALA A 352 7.60 11.42 -0.68
C ALA A 352 6.71 12.56 -0.20
N ASP A 353 6.77 13.70 -0.90
CA ASP A 353 5.74 14.73 -0.82
C ASP A 353 4.95 14.84 -2.11
N SER A 354 3.81 15.51 -2.03
CA SER A 354 2.90 15.73 -3.16
C SER A 354 3.58 16.40 -4.37
N ALA A 355 4.67 17.15 -4.20
CA ALA A 355 5.33 17.83 -5.31
C ALA A 355 6.18 16.90 -6.18
N CYS A 356 7.05 16.11 -5.54
CA CYS A 356 7.92 15.20 -6.29
C CYS A 356 7.07 14.10 -6.97
N THR A 357 5.99 13.66 -6.33
CA THR A 357 5.05 12.65 -6.84
C THR A 357 4.19 13.23 -7.96
N ALA A 358 3.67 14.46 -7.85
CA ALA A 358 2.99 15.13 -8.95
C ALA A 358 3.86 15.22 -10.19
N THR A 359 5.14 15.51 -10.03
CA THR A 359 6.10 15.45 -11.14
C THR A 359 6.19 14.02 -11.70
N ALA A 360 6.26 13.00 -10.85
CA ALA A 360 6.29 11.59 -11.28
C ALA A 360 5.02 11.18 -12.06
N TYR A 361 3.83 11.26 -11.47
CA TYR A 361 2.60 10.73 -12.07
C TYR A 361 1.99 11.62 -13.17
N LEU A 362 2.42 12.89 -13.32
CA LEU A 362 1.94 13.77 -14.40
C LEU A 362 2.95 13.97 -15.52
N THR A 363 4.25 13.80 -15.30
CA THR A 363 5.31 14.10 -16.31
C THR A 363 6.14 12.88 -16.71
N GLY A 364 6.13 11.84 -15.88
CA GLY A 364 6.86 10.60 -16.16
C GLY A 364 8.32 10.60 -15.73
N VAL A 365 8.70 11.56 -14.88
CA VAL A 365 10.04 11.69 -14.31
C VAL A 365 9.93 11.88 -12.79
N LYS A 366 10.66 11.08 -12.01
CA LYS A 366 10.79 11.30 -10.57
C LYS A 366 11.65 12.54 -10.29
N ALA A 367 11.27 13.30 -9.27
CA ALA A 367 11.92 14.55 -8.89
C ALA A 367 12.37 14.53 -7.42
N ASN A 368 12.99 15.63 -6.99
CA ASN A 368 13.37 15.83 -5.59
C ASN A 368 12.19 16.36 -4.76
N TYR A 369 12.22 16.08 -3.46
CA TYR A 369 11.25 16.54 -2.48
C TYR A 369 11.01 18.06 -2.56
N GLY A 370 9.73 18.45 -2.64
CA GLY A 370 9.29 19.84 -2.71
C GLY A 370 9.49 20.53 -4.06
N THR A 371 9.98 19.85 -5.10
CA THR A 371 10.15 20.39 -6.47
C THR A 371 9.01 19.96 -7.40
N LEU A 372 8.61 20.82 -8.33
CA LEU A 372 7.48 20.60 -9.26
C LEU A 372 7.90 20.78 -10.71
N GLY A 373 7.57 19.81 -11.55
CA GLY A 373 7.74 19.89 -13.01
C GLY A 373 9.20 19.99 -13.46
N VAL A 374 10.16 19.66 -12.59
CA VAL A 374 11.59 19.73 -12.89
C VAL A 374 12.28 18.39 -12.62
N THR A 375 13.40 18.15 -13.29
CA THR A 375 14.22 16.96 -13.03
C THR A 375 14.89 17.03 -11.66
N ALA A 376 15.36 15.88 -11.17
CA ALA A 376 16.13 15.79 -9.91
C ALA A 376 17.51 16.49 -9.95
N ALA A 377 17.91 17.10 -11.09
CA ALA A 377 19.05 18.01 -11.12
C ALA A 377 18.78 19.31 -10.34
N VAL A 378 17.51 19.72 -10.23
CA VAL A 378 17.09 20.89 -9.47
C VAL A 378 16.98 20.54 -8.00
N LYS A 379 17.82 21.16 -7.17
CA LYS A 379 17.70 21.08 -5.71
C LYS A 379 16.57 22.00 -5.24
N ARG A 380 15.86 21.60 -4.18
CA ARG A 380 14.83 22.45 -3.56
C ARG A 380 15.42 23.82 -3.21
N PHE A 381 14.64 24.87 -3.44
CA PHE A 381 15.01 26.30 -3.30
C PHE A 381 16.01 26.84 -4.33
N ASN A 382 16.57 26.05 -5.25
CA ASN A 382 17.43 26.59 -6.29
C ASN A 382 16.61 27.16 -7.47
N CYS A 383 16.13 28.38 -7.31
CA CYS A 383 15.34 29.06 -8.35
C CYS A 383 16.07 29.12 -9.70
N SER A 384 17.34 29.53 -9.72
CA SER A 384 18.10 29.68 -10.97
C SER A 384 18.11 28.39 -11.79
N SER A 385 18.27 27.23 -11.13
CA SER A 385 18.24 25.92 -11.78
C SER A 385 16.84 25.52 -12.23
N SER A 386 15.78 25.91 -11.52
CA SER A 386 14.42 25.63 -11.98
C SER A 386 13.96 26.53 -13.12
N GLN A 387 14.65 27.64 -13.40
CA GLN A 387 14.36 28.47 -14.57
C GLN A 387 15.06 27.98 -15.84
N ASP A 388 16.02 27.07 -15.73
CA ASP A 388 16.67 26.46 -16.90
C ASP A 388 15.71 25.48 -17.60
N PRO A 389 15.30 25.74 -18.85
CA PRO A 389 14.41 24.85 -19.60
C PRO A 389 14.95 23.44 -19.79
N ALA A 390 16.27 23.22 -19.70
CA ALA A 390 16.87 21.88 -19.75
C ALA A 390 16.43 20.99 -18.59
N ASN A 391 15.99 21.59 -17.48
CA ASN A 391 15.49 20.88 -16.31
C ASN A 391 13.96 20.70 -16.32
N HIS A 392 13.24 21.26 -17.28
CA HIS A 392 11.77 21.18 -17.32
C HIS A 392 11.29 19.85 -17.89
N VAL A 393 10.29 19.25 -17.26
CA VAL A 393 9.65 18.01 -17.73
C VAL A 393 8.21 18.26 -18.12
N ASN A 394 7.81 17.79 -19.30
CA ASN A 394 6.49 18.08 -19.86
C ASN A 394 5.41 17.18 -19.22
N SER A 395 4.30 17.79 -18.79
CA SER A 395 3.15 17.06 -18.24
C SER A 395 2.27 16.41 -19.31
N LEU A 396 1.38 15.50 -18.88
CA LEU A 396 0.28 14.95 -19.70
C LEU A 396 -0.57 16.06 -20.33
N ALA A 397 -0.84 17.15 -19.62
CA ALA A 397 -1.56 18.30 -20.19
C ALA A 397 -0.76 18.97 -21.31
N THR A 398 0.56 19.11 -21.16
CA THR A 398 1.43 19.64 -22.22
C THR A 398 1.38 18.74 -23.47
N TRP A 399 1.48 17.43 -23.29
CA TRP A 399 1.37 16.46 -24.38
C TRP A 399 -0.01 16.45 -25.03
N ALA A 400 -1.08 16.53 -24.24
CA ALA A 400 -2.46 16.60 -24.71
C ALA A 400 -2.70 17.88 -25.54
N GLN A 401 -2.25 19.04 -25.05
CA GLN A 401 -2.34 20.31 -25.79
C GLN A 401 -1.55 20.29 -27.10
N ARG A 402 -0.35 19.69 -27.12
CA ARG A 402 0.42 19.51 -28.37
C ARG A 402 -0.30 18.62 -29.38
N ALA A 403 -1.08 17.64 -28.91
CA ALA A 403 -1.97 16.83 -29.76
C ALA A 403 -3.27 17.56 -30.17
N GLY A 404 -3.52 18.76 -29.64
CA GLY A 404 -4.73 19.55 -29.88
C GLY A 404 -5.94 19.07 -29.09
N LYS A 405 -5.73 18.36 -27.98
CA LYS A 405 -6.79 17.95 -27.04
C LYS A 405 -7.13 19.08 -26.07
N GLY A 406 -8.34 19.05 -25.52
CA GLY A 406 -8.69 19.87 -24.37
C GLY A 406 -7.94 19.47 -23.11
N THR A 407 -7.80 20.40 -22.16
CA THR A 407 -7.14 20.13 -20.88
C THR A 407 -7.81 20.87 -19.75
N GLY A 408 -7.97 20.23 -18.59
CA GLY A 408 -8.52 20.87 -17.39
C GLY A 408 -7.99 20.30 -16.08
N VAL A 409 -8.17 21.08 -15.02
CA VAL A 409 -7.78 20.78 -13.63
C VAL A 409 -8.95 21.07 -12.70
N VAL A 410 -9.25 20.11 -11.82
CA VAL A 410 -10.25 20.20 -10.75
C VAL A 410 -9.60 19.71 -9.46
N THR A 411 -9.73 20.45 -8.37
CA THR A 411 -9.18 20.06 -7.05
C THR A 411 -10.00 20.67 -5.91
N THR A 412 -10.00 20.04 -4.74
CA THR A 412 -10.47 20.66 -3.49
C THR A 412 -9.38 21.47 -2.76
N ALA A 413 -8.13 21.48 -3.26
CA ALA A 413 -7.08 22.36 -2.77
C ALA A 413 -7.09 23.74 -3.47
N ARG A 414 -6.10 24.57 -3.13
CA ARG A 414 -5.74 25.72 -3.97
C ARG A 414 -5.32 25.18 -5.35
N VAL A 415 -5.75 25.83 -6.43
CA VAL A 415 -5.31 25.42 -7.80
C VAL A 415 -3.80 25.60 -8.05
N THR A 416 -3.12 26.28 -7.12
CA THR A 416 -1.66 26.47 -7.03
C THR A 416 -0.96 25.46 -6.13
N HIS A 417 -1.70 24.58 -5.45
CA HIS A 417 -1.12 23.51 -4.63
C HIS A 417 -0.29 22.54 -5.48
N ALA A 418 0.57 21.74 -4.84
CA ALA A 418 1.56 20.90 -5.51
C ALA A 418 0.97 19.97 -6.60
N SER A 419 -0.07 19.20 -6.28
CA SER A 419 -0.69 18.26 -7.22
C SER A 419 -1.28 18.91 -8.48
N PRO A 420 -2.17 19.92 -8.39
CA PRO A 420 -2.67 20.60 -9.57
C PRO A 420 -1.57 21.38 -10.29
N ALA A 421 -0.59 21.94 -9.55
CA ALA A 421 0.56 22.63 -10.13
C ALA A 421 1.46 21.70 -10.95
N GLY A 422 1.58 20.41 -10.63
CA GLY A 422 2.32 19.44 -11.45
C GLY A 422 1.77 19.29 -12.88
N VAL A 423 0.54 19.76 -13.13
CA VAL A 423 -0.05 19.79 -14.47
C VAL A 423 0.58 20.88 -15.35
N TYR A 424 1.10 21.97 -14.77
CA TYR A 424 1.48 23.17 -15.53
C TYR A 424 2.73 23.93 -15.08
N ALA A 425 3.20 23.76 -13.85
CA ALA A 425 4.23 24.59 -13.25
C ALA A 425 5.61 23.92 -13.26
N HIS A 426 6.64 24.76 -13.29
CA HIS A 426 8.05 24.40 -13.11
C HIS A 426 8.63 25.26 -11.97
N THR A 427 8.94 24.66 -10.82
CA THR A 427 9.49 25.41 -9.66
C THR A 427 10.40 24.55 -8.78
N ALA A 428 11.44 25.18 -8.23
CA ALA A 428 12.31 24.59 -7.21
C ALA A 428 11.66 24.50 -5.83
N ASN A 429 10.50 25.11 -5.60
CA ASN A 429 9.79 24.98 -4.35
C ASN A 429 8.27 25.08 -4.54
N ARG A 430 7.54 24.07 -4.08
CA ARG A 430 6.08 24.01 -4.09
C ARG A 430 5.40 25.15 -3.32
N ASP A 431 6.08 25.72 -2.33
CA ASP A 431 5.51 26.78 -1.50
C ASP A 431 5.44 28.13 -2.22
N TRP A 432 6.06 28.28 -3.40
CA TRP A 432 6.06 29.52 -4.19
C TRP A 432 4.76 29.70 -4.98
N GLU A 433 3.63 29.64 -4.28
CA GLU A 433 2.30 29.71 -4.88
C GLU A 433 1.96 31.12 -5.41
N SER A 434 2.43 32.16 -4.73
CA SER A 434 2.36 33.57 -5.15
C SER A 434 3.73 34.26 -5.08
N ASP A 435 3.84 35.44 -5.68
CA ASP A 435 5.03 36.30 -5.62
C ASP A 435 5.40 36.71 -4.19
N ALA A 436 4.40 36.78 -3.29
CA ALA A 436 4.62 37.01 -1.87
C ALA A 436 5.36 35.85 -1.19
N ASP A 437 5.07 34.61 -1.59
CA ASP A 437 5.73 33.42 -1.05
C ASP A 437 7.20 33.33 -1.52
N VAL A 438 7.44 33.67 -2.79
CA VAL A 438 8.80 33.80 -3.35
C VAL A 438 9.60 34.86 -2.58
N THR A 439 8.99 36.04 -2.38
CA THR A 439 9.62 37.13 -1.63
C THR A 439 9.92 36.73 -0.19
N LYS A 440 9.00 36.03 0.48
CA LYS A 440 9.17 35.52 1.85
C LYS A 440 10.30 34.49 1.96
N ALA A 441 10.57 33.75 0.88
CA ALA A 441 11.69 32.82 0.77
C ALA A 441 13.04 33.51 0.46
N ASN A 442 13.09 34.86 0.44
CA ASN A 442 14.24 35.67 0.03
C ASN A 442 14.69 35.43 -1.43
N GLU A 443 13.77 35.01 -2.29
CA GLU A 443 13.98 34.87 -3.72
C GLU A 443 13.40 36.07 -4.48
N ASN A 444 13.88 36.30 -5.70
CA ASN A 444 13.41 37.40 -6.53
C ASN A 444 12.20 36.97 -7.39
N PRO A 445 10.97 37.45 -7.14
CA PRO A 445 9.78 37.07 -7.92
C PRO A 445 9.84 37.47 -9.40
N LYS A 446 10.75 38.39 -9.78
CA LYS A 446 10.99 38.71 -11.20
C LYS A 446 11.82 37.66 -11.93
N MET A 447 12.61 36.87 -11.20
CA MET A 447 13.39 35.76 -11.77
C MET A 447 12.69 34.42 -11.51
N CYS A 448 12.07 34.27 -10.34
CA CYS A 448 11.43 33.06 -9.88
C CYS A 448 9.91 33.26 -9.98
N GLN A 449 9.36 32.96 -11.15
CA GLN A 449 7.92 33.14 -11.38
C GLN A 449 7.12 32.19 -10.48
N ASP A 450 6.17 32.77 -9.73
CA ASP A 450 5.28 32.03 -8.85
C ASP A 450 4.28 31.15 -9.61
N ILE A 451 3.77 30.11 -8.95
CA ILE A 451 2.89 29.11 -9.55
C ILE A 451 1.60 29.75 -10.08
N ALA A 452 0.98 30.70 -9.36
CA ALA A 452 -0.23 31.39 -9.85
C ALA A 452 0.04 32.14 -11.15
N SER A 453 1.15 32.86 -11.24
CA SER A 453 1.58 33.53 -12.47
C SER A 453 1.83 32.53 -13.61
N GLN A 454 2.46 31.38 -13.33
CA GLN A 454 2.68 30.34 -14.35
C GLN A 454 1.35 29.77 -14.88
N LEU A 455 0.36 29.55 -14.01
CA LEU A 455 -0.97 29.07 -14.41
C LEU A 455 -1.64 29.99 -15.41
N ILE A 456 -1.56 31.31 -15.20
CA ILE A 456 -2.27 32.28 -16.05
C ILE A 456 -1.46 32.66 -17.29
N ASN A 457 -0.13 32.71 -17.20
CA ASN A 457 0.71 33.34 -18.21
C ASN A 457 1.53 32.36 -19.08
N ASN A 458 1.77 31.12 -18.62
CA ASN A 458 2.63 30.17 -19.31
C ASN A 458 1.84 29.00 -19.92
N ASP A 459 2.40 28.34 -20.94
CA ASP A 459 1.90 27.03 -21.38
C ASP A 459 2.43 25.92 -20.44
N PRO A 460 1.63 24.89 -20.10
CA PRO A 460 0.28 24.63 -20.58
C PRO A 460 -0.84 25.39 -19.82
N GLY A 461 -0.53 26.04 -18.69
CA GLY A 461 -1.51 26.67 -17.80
C GLY A 461 -2.52 27.60 -18.49
N ARG A 462 -2.03 28.60 -19.24
CA ARG A 462 -2.85 29.62 -19.90
C ARG A 462 -3.83 29.05 -20.94
N LYS A 463 -3.60 27.80 -21.38
CA LYS A 463 -4.40 27.07 -22.38
C LYS A 463 -5.37 26.07 -21.75
N LEU A 464 -5.31 25.83 -20.44
CA LEU A 464 -6.32 25.04 -19.74
C LEU A 464 -7.71 25.66 -19.98
N LYS A 465 -8.66 24.81 -20.40
CA LYS A 465 -10.05 25.23 -20.64
C LYS A 465 -10.88 25.23 -19.36
N VAL A 466 -10.49 24.44 -18.37
CA VAL A 466 -11.15 24.33 -17.07
C VAL A 466 -10.12 24.39 -15.97
N ILE A 467 -10.30 25.30 -15.02
CA ILE A 467 -9.50 25.43 -13.80
C ILE A 467 -10.50 25.61 -12.66
N MET A 468 -10.62 24.63 -11.77
CA MET A 468 -11.56 24.68 -10.65
C MET A 468 -10.93 24.23 -9.33
N GLY A 469 -11.15 25.00 -8.27
CA GLY A 469 -10.73 24.69 -6.91
C GLY A 469 -10.76 25.92 -6.00
N GLY A 470 -9.88 25.98 -5.00
CA GLY A 470 -9.69 27.14 -4.13
C GLY A 470 -8.50 28.03 -4.51
N GLY A 471 -8.09 28.89 -3.58
CA GLY A 471 -6.84 29.65 -3.63
C GLY A 471 -6.95 31.07 -4.16
N ARG A 472 -8.12 31.73 -4.11
CA ARG A 472 -8.29 33.11 -4.61
C ARG A 472 -7.26 34.09 -4.04
N ASN A 473 -6.81 33.90 -2.79
CA ASN A 473 -5.81 34.76 -2.16
C ASN A 473 -4.50 34.87 -2.96
N LYS A 474 -4.08 33.79 -3.65
CA LYS A 474 -2.86 33.75 -4.47
C LYS A 474 -2.97 34.54 -5.78
N PHE A 475 -4.18 34.93 -6.20
CA PHE A 475 -4.46 35.61 -7.46
C PHE A 475 -4.75 37.11 -7.29
N LEU A 476 -5.05 37.56 -6.08
CA LEU A 476 -5.50 38.93 -5.80
C LEU A 476 -4.38 39.79 -5.17
N PRO A 477 -4.29 41.08 -5.51
CA PRO A 477 -3.38 42.01 -4.86
C PRO A 477 -3.60 42.11 -3.36
N LYS A 478 -2.51 42.37 -2.63
CA LYS A 478 -2.57 42.64 -1.19
C LYS A 478 -3.51 43.80 -0.89
N GLY A 479 -4.49 43.52 -0.03
CA GLY A 479 -5.52 44.50 0.37
C GLY A 479 -6.80 44.47 -0.47
N THR A 480 -6.81 43.80 -1.63
CA THR A 480 -8.06 43.45 -2.32
C THR A 480 -8.82 42.44 -1.48
N VAL A 481 -10.08 42.72 -1.17
CA VAL A 481 -10.96 41.83 -0.40
C VAL A 481 -11.81 41.02 -1.39
N ASP A 482 -11.82 39.71 -1.22
CA ASP A 482 -12.60 38.78 -2.04
C ASP A 482 -14.07 38.69 -1.58
N GLU A 483 -14.86 37.90 -2.30
CA GLU A 483 -16.30 37.73 -2.07
C GLU A 483 -16.62 37.11 -0.70
N GLN A 484 -15.67 36.46 -0.04
CA GLN A 484 -15.79 35.87 1.30
C GLN A 484 -15.08 36.71 2.38
N GLY A 485 -14.68 37.94 2.07
CA GLY A 485 -14.08 38.87 3.03
C GLY A 485 -12.59 38.65 3.31
N SER A 486 -11.93 37.74 2.58
CA SER A 486 -10.51 37.44 2.70
C SER A 486 -9.66 38.35 1.84
N LYS A 487 -8.41 38.59 2.24
CA LYS A 487 -7.50 39.49 1.53
C LYS A 487 -6.60 38.73 0.56
N GLY A 488 -6.34 39.33 -0.60
CA GLY A 488 -5.29 38.89 -1.52
C GLY A 488 -3.90 38.95 -0.89
N GLU A 489 -2.99 38.14 -1.41
CA GLU A 489 -1.62 38.00 -0.91
C GLU A 489 -0.57 38.67 -1.80
N ARG A 490 -0.86 38.85 -3.09
CA ARG A 490 0.13 39.29 -4.08
C ARG A 490 0.72 40.65 -3.76
N VAL A 491 2.05 40.77 -3.78
CA VAL A 491 2.77 42.01 -3.42
C VAL A 491 3.21 42.83 -4.63
N ASP A 492 3.07 42.28 -5.83
CA ASP A 492 3.33 42.92 -7.11
C ASP A 492 2.20 43.84 -7.63
N GLY A 493 1.05 43.84 -6.95
CA GLY A 493 -0.12 44.64 -7.32
C GLY A 493 -0.94 44.07 -8.49
N VAL A 494 -0.63 42.86 -8.96
CA VAL A 494 -1.31 42.23 -10.11
C VAL A 494 -2.56 41.48 -9.67
N ASN A 495 -3.66 41.67 -10.40
CA ASN A 495 -4.86 40.83 -10.28
C ASN A 495 -4.89 39.81 -11.40
N LEU A 496 -4.50 38.58 -11.09
CA LEU A 496 -4.37 37.49 -12.07
C LEU A 496 -5.73 37.00 -12.60
N VAL A 497 -6.82 37.12 -11.83
CA VAL A 497 -8.18 36.82 -12.32
C VAL A 497 -8.56 37.81 -13.41
N HIS A 498 -8.29 39.10 -13.19
CA HIS A 498 -8.54 40.14 -14.18
C HIS A 498 -7.66 39.94 -15.42
N GLU A 499 -6.38 39.62 -15.24
CA GLU A 499 -5.47 39.32 -16.35
C GLU A 499 -5.96 38.13 -17.19
N TRP A 500 -6.39 37.05 -16.54
CA TRP A 500 -6.96 35.90 -17.24
C TRP A 500 -8.20 36.28 -18.07
N LEU A 501 -9.14 37.04 -17.50
CA LEU A 501 -10.31 37.54 -18.22
C LEU A 501 -9.93 38.41 -19.42
N LEU A 502 -8.92 39.28 -19.27
CA LEU A 502 -8.40 40.10 -20.38
C LEU A 502 -7.79 39.23 -21.49
N GLN A 503 -7.00 38.22 -21.15
CA GLN A 503 -6.44 37.28 -22.11
C GLN A 503 -7.52 36.50 -22.87
N LYS A 504 -8.66 36.24 -22.23
CA LYS A 504 -9.79 35.51 -22.85
C LYS A 504 -10.85 36.42 -23.45
N LYS A 505 -10.71 37.76 -23.44
CA LYS A 505 -11.72 38.74 -23.89
C LYS A 505 -12.36 38.48 -25.27
N ARG A 506 -11.64 37.81 -26.19
CA ARG A 506 -12.12 37.46 -27.54
C ARG A 506 -12.70 36.05 -27.66
N ARG A 507 -12.83 35.32 -26.56
CA ARG A 507 -13.35 33.96 -26.49
C ARG A 507 -14.37 33.89 -25.36
N PRO A 508 -15.39 33.03 -25.46
CA PRO A 508 -16.35 32.90 -24.38
C PRO A 508 -15.67 32.34 -23.12
N ALA A 509 -15.58 33.14 -22.06
CA ALA A 509 -14.93 32.76 -20.82
C ALA A 509 -15.80 33.17 -19.62
N ALA A 510 -15.85 32.31 -18.60
CA ALA A 510 -16.56 32.52 -17.37
C ALA A 510 -15.61 32.43 -16.17
N TYR A 511 -15.69 33.41 -15.28
CA TYR A 511 -15.12 33.34 -13.93
C TYR A 511 -16.27 33.18 -12.93
N VAL A 512 -16.15 32.20 -12.03
CA VAL A 512 -17.15 31.94 -10.99
C VAL A 512 -16.44 31.74 -9.64
N SER A 513 -17.05 32.23 -8.57
CA SER A 513 -16.47 32.24 -7.22
C SER A 513 -17.30 31.49 -6.16
N ASP A 514 -18.46 30.96 -6.55
CA ASP A 514 -19.35 30.19 -5.70
C ASP A 514 -20.07 29.08 -6.48
N ARG A 515 -20.75 28.18 -5.76
CA ARG A 515 -21.53 27.09 -6.35
C ARG A 515 -22.64 27.62 -7.25
N LYS A 516 -23.35 28.66 -6.82
CA LYS A 516 -24.45 29.25 -7.60
C LYS A 516 -23.95 29.76 -8.96
N GLY A 517 -22.80 30.41 -8.98
CA GLY A 517 -22.13 30.86 -10.20
C GLY A 517 -21.82 29.70 -11.12
N LEU A 518 -21.21 28.62 -10.60
CA LEU A 518 -20.91 27.41 -11.38
C LEU A 518 -22.18 26.80 -11.99
N MET A 519 -23.26 26.67 -11.22
CA MET A 519 -24.53 26.08 -11.68
C MET A 519 -25.27 26.93 -12.73
N ASN A 520 -24.92 28.22 -12.85
CA ASN A 520 -25.49 29.12 -13.84
C ASN A 520 -24.63 29.26 -15.11
N VAL A 521 -23.48 28.57 -15.18
CA VAL A 521 -22.64 28.60 -16.38
C VAL A 521 -23.36 27.90 -17.52
N ASP A 522 -23.54 28.59 -18.64
CA ASP A 522 -23.95 27.96 -19.89
C ASP A 522 -22.73 27.26 -20.52
N PHE A 523 -22.60 25.96 -20.25
CA PHE A 523 -21.50 25.18 -20.76
C PHE A 523 -21.50 25.09 -22.29
N ASN A 524 -22.63 25.23 -22.99
CA ASN A 524 -22.62 25.19 -24.46
C ASN A 524 -21.95 26.41 -25.08
N ASN A 525 -22.08 27.56 -24.41
CA ASN A 525 -21.53 28.84 -24.89
C ASN A 525 -20.27 29.27 -24.16
N THR A 526 -19.72 28.46 -23.25
CA THR A 526 -18.48 28.76 -22.52
C THR A 526 -17.33 27.92 -23.09
N GLU A 527 -16.19 28.56 -23.36
CA GLU A 527 -14.98 27.88 -23.83
C GLU A 527 -13.90 27.76 -22.74
N TYR A 528 -13.80 28.78 -21.87
CA TYR A 528 -12.87 28.81 -20.75
C TYR A 528 -13.62 29.02 -19.44
N LEU A 529 -13.34 28.21 -18.43
CA LEU A 529 -13.93 28.30 -17.10
C LEU A 529 -12.84 28.39 -16.03
N LEU A 530 -12.86 29.46 -15.25
CA LEU A 530 -12.05 29.63 -14.04
C LEU A 530 -12.99 29.70 -12.83
N GLY A 531 -13.02 28.63 -12.04
CA GLY A 531 -13.80 28.55 -10.80
C GLY A 531 -12.89 28.57 -9.58
N LEU A 532 -12.91 29.64 -8.79
CA LEU A 532 -12.14 29.74 -7.55
C LEU A 532 -13.10 29.93 -6.37
N PHE A 533 -13.39 28.86 -5.63
CA PHE A 533 -14.52 28.77 -4.71
C PHE A 533 -14.19 29.07 -3.23
N SER A 534 -12.91 29.23 -2.89
CA SER A 534 -12.44 29.56 -1.55
C SER A 534 -11.21 30.48 -1.63
N PRO A 535 -10.98 31.38 -0.65
CA PRO A 535 -9.75 32.15 -0.53
C PRO A 535 -8.54 31.24 -0.47
N ASP A 536 -8.65 30.14 0.26
CA ASP A 536 -7.59 29.15 0.48
C ASP A 536 -8.02 27.79 -0.13
N HIS A 537 -7.61 26.66 0.45
CA HIS A 537 -8.24 25.37 0.16
C HIS A 537 -9.76 25.43 0.33
N MET A 538 -10.49 24.58 -0.40
CA MET A 538 -11.92 24.40 -0.14
C MET A 538 -12.13 23.76 1.24
N ASP A 539 -13.32 23.95 1.79
CA ASP A 539 -13.66 23.37 3.09
C ASP A 539 -13.74 21.83 2.98
N PHE A 540 -13.59 21.14 4.12
CA PHE A 540 -13.90 19.70 4.14
C PHE A 540 -15.38 19.49 3.84
N ASN A 541 -15.75 18.45 3.11
CA ASN A 541 -17.11 18.16 2.68
C ASN A 541 -18.11 18.17 3.84
N LEU A 542 -17.83 17.47 4.95
CA LEU A 542 -18.70 17.50 6.15
C LEU A 542 -18.78 18.86 6.87
N GLU A 543 -17.88 19.79 6.56
CA GLU A 543 -17.80 21.11 7.18
C GLU A 543 -18.18 22.23 6.20
N ALA A 544 -18.32 21.92 4.91
CA ALA A 544 -18.57 22.87 3.84
C ALA A 544 -20.02 23.35 3.85
N LYS A 545 -20.20 24.62 3.54
CA LYS A 545 -21.53 25.16 3.21
C LYS A 545 -21.82 24.87 1.75
N HIS A 546 -22.61 23.84 1.49
CA HIS A 546 -22.91 23.38 0.13
C HIS A 546 -23.75 24.37 -0.69
N GLU A 547 -24.26 25.46 -0.12
CA GLU A 547 -24.83 26.56 -0.89
C GLU A 547 -23.76 27.48 -1.49
N GLU A 548 -22.58 27.56 -0.85
CA GLU A 548 -21.47 28.45 -1.22
C GLU A 548 -20.41 27.73 -2.07
N GLN A 549 -20.04 26.49 -1.71
CA GLN A 549 -18.99 25.73 -2.40
C GLN A 549 -19.55 24.52 -3.15
N PRO A 550 -19.19 24.31 -4.43
CA PRO A 550 -19.55 23.09 -5.15
C PRO A 550 -18.79 21.90 -4.59
N SER A 551 -19.42 20.73 -4.63
CA SER A 551 -18.73 19.46 -4.33
C SER A 551 -17.71 19.10 -5.42
N LEU A 552 -16.76 18.22 -5.09
CA LEU A 552 -15.82 17.67 -6.08
C LEU A 552 -16.54 16.97 -7.24
N ALA A 553 -17.65 16.28 -6.93
CA ALA A 553 -18.54 15.65 -7.89
C ALA A 553 -19.13 16.67 -8.88
N GLU A 554 -19.67 17.78 -8.39
CA GLU A 554 -20.24 18.85 -9.23
C GLU A 554 -19.18 19.52 -10.11
N MET A 555 -18.00 19.81 -9.56
CA MET A 555 -16.89 20.34 -10.34
C MET A 555 -16.42 19.35 -11.42
N THR A 556 -16.38 18.06 -11.11
CA THR A 556 -16.00 17.01 -12.08
C THR A 556 -17.01 16.93 -13.23
N THR A 557 -18.31 16.94 -12.92
CA THR A 557 -19.38 16.98 -13.93
C THR A 557 -19.24 18.20 -14.84
N ALA A 558 -19.12 19.40 -14.26
CA ALA A 558 -18.95 20.63 -15.04
C ALA A 558 -17.70 20.60 -15.93
N ALA A 559 -16.59 20.02 -15.44
CA ALA A 559 -15.37 19.87 -16.21
C ALA A 559 -15.53 18.92 -17.41
N ILE A 560 -16.22 17.79 -17.22
CA ILE A 560 -16.50 16.82 -18.29
C ILE A 560 -17.45 17.42 -19.31
N GLU A 561 -18.50 18.13 -18.90
CA GLU A 561 -19.41 18.84 -19.81
C GLU A 561 -18.68 19.89 -20.65
N MET A 562 -17.77 20.65 -20.03
CA MET A 562 -16.92 21.61 -20.72
C MET A 562 -15.94 20.96 -21.71
N LEU A 563 -15.31 19.85 -21.34
CA LEU A 563 -14.23 19.22 -22.13
C LEU A 563 -14.72 18.20 -23.15
N SER A 564 -15.88 17.58 -22.97
CA SER A 564 -16.46 16.58 -23.88
C SER A 564 -16.77 17.14 -25.28
N LYS A 565 -16.90 18.46 -25.41
CA LYS A 565 -17.06 19.17 -26.69
C LYS A 565 -15.79 19.17 -27.54
N GLU A 566 -14.64 18.84 -26.96
CA GLU A 566 -13.34 18.89 -27.64
C GLU A 566 -13.21 17.72 -28.63
N LYS A 567 -13.23 18.05 -29.93
CA LYS A 567 -13.29 17.06 -31.02
C LYS A 567 -12.12 16.07 -31.06
N ARG A 568 -10.97 16.42 -30.45
CA ARG A 568 -9.79 15.55 -30.37
C ARG A 568 -9.71 14.78 -29.05
N GLY A 569 -10.73 14.89 -28.19
CA GLY A 569 -10.73 14.42 -26.81
C GLY A 569 -10.03 15.39 -25.87
N TYR A 570 -9.87 14.98 -24.62
CA TYR A 570 -9.32 15.82 -23.56
C TYR A 570 -8.48 15.03 -22.55
N PHE A 571 -7.71 15.77 -21.75
CA PHE A 571 -7.11 15.31 -20.51
C PHE A 571 -7.73 16.11 -19.35
N LEU A 572 -8.17 15.42 -18.30
CA LEU A 572 -8.73 16.03 -17.10
C LEU A 572 -8.03 15.45 -15.87
N PHE A 573 -7.51 16.33 -15.02
CA PHE A 573 -6.99 15.98 -13.71
C PHE A 573 -8.02 16.36 -12.63
N VAL A 574 -8.36 15.43 -11.75
CA VAL A 574 -9.31 15.61 -10.64
C VAL A 574 -8.66 15.13 -9.34
N GLU A 575 -8.66 15.97 -8.30
CA GLU A 575 -7.99 15.69 -7.03
C GLU A 575 -8.91 15.87 -5.82
N GLY A 576 -8.99 14.83 -4.97
CA GLY A 576 -9.55 14.89 -3.62
C GLY A 576 -8.50 15.30 -2.57
N ALA A 577 -8.01 16.54 -2.65
CA ALA A 577 -6.82 16.98 -1.91
C ALA A 577 -7.00 17.04 -0.39
N ARG A 578 -8.23 17.18 0.08
CA ARG A 578 -8.55 17.30 1.51
C ARG A 578 -8.42 15.98 2.25
N ILE A 579 -8.32 14.83 1.55
CA ILE A 579 -8.00 13.54 2.17
C ILE A 579 -6.67 13.65 2.95
N ASP A 580 -5.62 14.14 2.28
CA ASP A 580 -4.28 14.36 2.84
C ASP A 580 -4.31 15.32 4.04
N MET A 581 -4.96 16.47 3.88
CA MET A 581 -5.02 17.49 4.92
C MET A 581 -5.78 17.02 6.17
N ALA A 582 -6.78 16.16 6.02
CA ALA A 582 -7.46 15.54 7.15
C ALA A 582 -6.55 14.52 7.87
N HIS A 583 -5.79 13.72 7.12
CA HIS A 583 -4.81 12.80 7.69
C HIS A 583 -3.69 13.53 8.45
N HIS A 584 -3.16 14.63 7.91
CA HIS A 584 -2.21 15.50 8.60
C HIS A 584 -2.72 15.96 9.97
N LYS A 585 -4.04 16.16 10.13
CA LYS A 585 -4.66 16.51 11.42
C LYS A 585 -5.08 15.31 12.27
N SER A 586 -4.73 14.09 11.85
CA SER A 586 -5.19 12.81 12.41
C SER A 586 -6.72 12.73 12.54
N LYS A 587 -7.46 13.36 11.63
CA LYS A 587 -8.94 13.39 11.61
C LYS A 587 -9.48 12.36 10.62
N ALA A 588 -9.41 11.08 10.99
CA ALA A 588 -9.78 9.98 10.09
C ALA A 588 -11.23 10.02 9.59
N HIS A 589 -12.16 10.59 10.36
CA HIS A 589 -13.55 10.79 9.91
C HIS A 589 -13.63 11.70 8.69
N LEU A 590 -12.98 12.87 8.73
CA LEU A 590 -12.93 13.79 7.60
C LEU A 590 -12.18 13.15 6.41
N ALA A 591 -11.07 12.46 6.65
CA ALA A 591 -10.30 11.85 5.57
C ALA A 591 -11.10 10.77 4.81
N LEU A 592 -11.86 9.94 5.53
CA LEU A 592 -12.71 8.92 4.92
C LEU A 592 -13.91 9.53 4.19
N ASP A 593 -14.50 10.60 4.72
CA ASP A 593 -15.58 11.31 4.02
C ASP A 593 -15.11 11.98 2.72
N GLU A 594 -13.95 12.65 2.74
CA GLU A 594 -13.31 13.18 1.52
C GLU A 594 -13.02 12.07 0.50
N THR A 595 -12.63 10.88 0.99
CA THR A 595 -12.43 9.70 0.13
C THR A 595 -13.73 9.24 -0.51
N VAL A 596 -14.85 9.27 0.23
CA VAL A 596 -16.19 8.97 -0.32
C VAL A 596 -16.59 10.00 -1.36
N GLN A 597 -16.33 11.29 -1.13
CA GLN A 597 -16.61 12.33 -2.11
C GLN A 597 -15.74 12.20 -3.38
N PHE A 598 -14.48 11.82 -3.26
CA PHE A 598 -13.64 11.49 -4.41
C PHE A 598 -14.15 10.26 -5.17
N ALA A 599 -14.59 9.21 -4.47
CA ALA A 599 -15.20 8.03 -5.09
C ALA A 599 -16.48 8.39 -5.87
N GLU A 600 -17.28 9.32 -5.36
CA GLU A 600 -18.48 9.82 -6.05
C GLU A 600 -18.11 10.60 -7.33
N ALA A 601 -17.05 11.40 -7.31
CA ALA A 601 -16.54 12.07 -8.52
C ALA A 601 -16.06 11.05 -9.57
N VAL A 602 -15.39 9.96 -9.16
CA VAL A 602 -14.99 8.85 -10.06
C VAL A 602 -16.22 8.13 -10.63
N ARG A 603 -17.25 7.88 -9.81
CA ARG A 603 -18.51 7.25 -10.26
C ARG A 603 -19.16 8.10 -11.35
N LEU A 604 -19.33 9.41 -11.12
CA LEU A 604 -19.91 10.34 -12.09
C LEU A 604 -19.06 10.45 -13.36
N ALA A 605 -17.73 10.52 -13.23
CA ALA A 605 -16.85 10.52 -14.40
C ALA A 605 -17.03 9.26 -15.26
N THR A 606 -17.22 8.09 -14.63
CA THR A 606 -17.49 6.83 -15.33
C THR A 606 -18.85 6.83 -16.02
N GLU A 607 -19.87 7.45 -15.42
CA GLU A 607 -21.22 7.54 -16.00
C GLU A 607 -21.34 8.56 -17.14
N LEU A 608 -20.57 9.64 -17.06
CA LEU A 608 -20.56 10.73 -18.06
C LEU A 608 -19.63 10.46 -19.24
N THR A 609 -18.89 9.34 -19.23
CA THR A 609 -17.93 8.98 -20.29
C THR A 609 -18.15 7.56 -20.80
N ASN A 610 -17.49 7.20 -21.91
CA ASN A 610 -17.61 5.88 -22.51
C ASN A 610 -16.31 5.10 -22.32
N SER A 611 -16.38 3.95 -21.65
CA SER A 611 -15.20 3.09 -21.42
C SER A 611 -14.56 2.53 -22.70
N ARG A 612 -15.19 2.69 -23.87
CA ARG A 612 -14.59 2.36 -25.17
C ARG A 612 -13.60 3.40 -25.69
N ASP A 613 -13.68 4.65 -25.24
CA ASP A 613 -12.84 5.76 -25.72
C ASP A 613 -12.19 6.58 -24.59
N THR A 614 -12.59 6.33 -23.34
CA THR A 614 -12.10 7.06 -22.17
C THR A 614 -11.32 6.13 -21.25
N LEU A 615 -10.07 6.50 -20.97
CA LEU A 615 -9.23 5.84 -19.96
C LEU A 615 -9.33 6.64 -18.65
N ILE A 616 -9.89 6.02 -17.61
CA ILE A 616 -9.95 6.56 -16.25
C ILE A 616 -8.90 5.84 -15.41
N ILE A 617 -8.00 6.61 -14.79
CA ILE A 617 -6.99 6.13 -13.84
C ILE A 617 -7.27 6.76 -12.48
N VAL A 618 -7.33 5.94 -11.44
CA VAL A 618 -7.45 6.37 -10.05
C VAL A 618 -6.22 5.88 -9.29
N THR A 619 -5.50 6.78 -8.66
CA THR A 619 -4.30 6.50 -7.87
C THR A 619 -4.19 7.50 -6.72
N ALA A 620 -3.28 7.26 -5.79
CA ALA A 620 -2.78 8.28 -4.88
C ALA A 620 -1.37 8.74 -5.30
N ASP A 621 -0.94 9.86 -4.74
CA ASP A 621 0.40 10.39 -4.86
C ASP A 621 1.34 9.77 -3.81
N HIS A 622 0.87 9.62 -2.57
CA HIS A 622 1.49 8.88 -1.48
C HIS A 622 0.44 8.34 -0.49
N SER A 623 0.88 7.57 0.51
CA SER A 623 0.02 7.07 1.59
C SER A 623 0.06 8.03 2.81
N HIS A 624 -0.56 7.62 3.91
CA HIS A 624 -0.42 8.19 5.26
C HIS A 624 -0.13 7.08 6.27
N THR A 625 0.28 7.46 7.48
CA THR A 625 0.58 6.54 8.58
C THR A 625 -0.67 6.00 9.30
N MET A 626 -1.85 6.13 8.68
CA MET A 626 -3.09 5.58 9.20
C MET A 626 -3.08 4.06 9.10
N THR A 627 -3.47 3.38 10.18
CA THR A 627 -3.58 1.93 10.23
C THR A 627 -4.97 1.52 10.71
N ILE A 628 -5.44 0.35 10.24
CA ILE A 628 -6.65 -0.31 10.73
C ILE A 628 -6.23 -1.41 11.69
N SER A 629 -6.56 -1.22 12.96
CA SER A 629 -6.12 -2.05 14.08
C SER A 629 -7.11 -3.17 14.37
N GLY A 630 -6.59 -4.39 14.59
CA GLY A 630 -7.39 -5.58 14.87
C GLY A 630 -7.68 -5.77 16.37
N TYR A 631 -8.75 -6.45 16.77
CA TYR A 631 -9.70 -7.23 15.94
C TYR A 631 -11.16 -6.84 16.23
N ALA A 632 -11.61 -5.73 15.64
CA ALA A 632 -13.01 -5.29 15.71
C ALA A 632 -13.95 -6.29 15.00
N GLN A 633 -15.10 -6.62 15.62
CA GLN A 633 -16.08 -7.56 15.05
C GLN A 633 -16.77 -7.03 13.78
N ARG A 634 -17.25 -7.94 12.92
CA ARG A 634 -18.03 -7.62 11.70
C ARG A 634 -19.27 -6.79 11.98
N GLY A 635 -19.31 -5.59 11.36
CA GLY A 635 -20.37 -4.61 11.56
C GLY A 635 -19.99 -3.47 12.51
N ASN A 636 -18.85 -3.53 13.21
CA ASN A 636 -18.33 -2.41 13.98
C ASN A 636 -18.11 -1.18 13.09
N ASN A 637 -18.49 0.00 13.58
CA ASN A 637 -18.20 1.26 12.89
C ASN A 637 -16.68 1.43 12.80
N ILE A 638 -16.17 1.72 11.60
CA ILE A 638 -14.73 1.85 11.35
C ILE A 638 -14.10 3.00 12.15
N LEU A 639 -14.90 4.03 12.45
CA LEU A 639 -14.46 5.20 13.22
C LEU A 639 -14.35 4.89 14.72
N ASP A 640 -15.10 3.90 15.21
CA ASP A 640 -15.29 3.68 16.64
C ASP A 640 -14.14 2.89 17.30
N PHE A 641 -14.22 2.76 18.61
CA PHE A 641 -13.40 1.86 19.41
C PHE A 641 -13.47 0.42 18.89
N ASN A 642 -12.36 -0.28 19.07
CA ASN A 642 -12.28 -1.69 18.83
C ASN A 642 -13.17 -2.44 19.83
N THR A 643 -13.78 -3.54 19.39
CA THR A 643 -14.61 -4.39 20.27
C THR A 643 -13.79 -5.11 21.36
N GLN A 644 -12.47 -5.16 21.21
CA GLN A 644 -11.55 -5.72 22.19
C GLN A 644 -10.76 -4.60 22.87
N LYS A 645 -10.41 -4.81 24.14
CA LYS A 645 -9.51 -3.94 24.88
C LYS A 645 -8.07 -4.41 24.72
N SER A 646 -7.13 -3.53 25.00
CA SER A 646 -5.71 -3.90 25.04
C SER A 646 -5.49 -4.92 26.16
N ASN A 647 -4.74 -5.98 25.86
CA ASN A 647 -4.43 -7.05 26.80
C ASN A 647 -3.29 -6.69 27.79
N VAL A 648 -2.73 -5.48 27.66
CA VAL A 648 -1.64 -4.99 28.52
C VAL A 648 -2.17 -4.04 29.60
N ASP A 649 -2.88 -3.00 29.17
CA ASP A 649 -3.40 -1.93 30.05
C ASP A 649 -4.92 -2.02 30.30
N ASN A 650 -5.62 -2.95 29.63
CA ASN A 650 -7.07 -3.11 29.70
C ASN A 650 -7.87 -1.84 29.34
N LEU A 651 -7.28 -0.94 28.54
CA LEU A 651 -7.95 0.26 28.01
C LEU A 651 -8.54 -0.02 26.62
N PRO A 652 -9.62 0.68 26.22
CA PRO A 652 -10.09 0.66 24.84
C PRO A 652 -9.06 1.32 23.92
N TYR A 653 -9.08 0.97 22.63
CA TYR A 653 -8.32 1.63 21.58
C TYR A 653 -9.19 1.75 20.34
N THR A 654 -8.97 2.78 19.53
CA THR A 654 -9.74 3.03 18.30
C THR A 654 -9.40 2.02 17.21
N THR A 655 -10.38 1.71 16.36
CA THR A 655 -10.15 0.83 15.20
C THR A 655 -9.15 1.47 14.23
N LEU A 656 -9.24 2.79 14.03
CA LEU A 656 -8.25 3.56 13.27
C LEU A 656 -7.24 4.21 14.23
N MET A 657 -6.00 4.34 13.80
CA MET A 657 -4.96 5.10 14.51
C MET A 657 -3.85 5.49 13.56
N TYR A 658 -2.99 6.39 14.01
CA TYR A 658 -1.84 6.86 13.24
C TYR A 658 -0.54 6.46 13.93
N ALA A 659 0.55 6.36 13.18
CA ALA A 659 1.86 6.16 13.79
C ALA A 659 2.38 7.46 14.42
N ASN A 660 2.08 8.62 13.83
CA ASN A 660 2.45 9.91 14.39
C ASN A 660 1.37 10.98 14.16
N GLY A 661 1.63 12.20 14.60
CA GLY A 661 0.71 13.32 14.39
C GLY A 661 0.17 13.93 15.68
N PRO A 662 -0.80 14.85 15.56
CA PRO A 662 -1.30 15.64 16.69
C PRO A 662 -2.03 14.80 17.74
N GLY A 663 -2.49 13.58 17.40
CA GLY A 663 -3.21 12.71 18.32
C GLY A 663 -2.34 11.88 19.28
N ALA A 664 -1.01 12.05 19.29
CA ALA A 664 -0.15 11.19 20.12
C ALA A 664 -0.36 11.37 21.64
N THR A 665 -0.88 12.51 22.09
CA THR A 665 -1.23 12.74 23.50
C THR A 665 -2.61 12.19 23.85
N THR A 666 -3.45 11.81 22.88
CA THR A 666 -4.84 11.41 23.11
C THR A 666 -4.94 10.12 23.93
N ARG A 667 -3.95 9.22 23.87
CA ARG A 667 -3.97 7.96 24.64
C ARG A 667 -3.87 8.17 26.16
N THR A 668 -3.25 9.26 26.64
CA THR A 668 -3.24 9.57 28.09
C THR A 668 -4.61 10.01 28.60
N ASN A 669 -5.50 10.48 27.72
CA ASN A 669 -6.87 10.78 28.12
C ASN A 669 -7.72 9.51 28.33
N PHE A 670 -7.26 8.33 27.87
CA PHE A 670 -8.01 7.08 28.03
C PHE A 670 -7.88 6.51 29.45
N THR A 671 -6.88 6.95 30.23
CA THR A 671 -6.73 6.59 31.64
C THR A 671 -7.66 7.39 32.56
N ASP A 672 -8.30 8.44 32.05
CA ASP A 672 -9.24 9.29 32.78
C ASP A 672 -10.69 8.87 32.42
N PRO A 673 -11.45 8.26 33.35
CA PRO A 673 -12.80 7.76 33.07
C PRO A 673 -13.79 8.85 32.63
N GLU A 674 -13.66 10.07 33.14
CA GLU A 674 -14.57 11.17 32.77
C GLU A 674 -14.31 11.67 31.36
N LYS A 675 -13.04 11.73 30.96
CA LYS A 675 -12.67 12.08 29.58
C LYS A 675 -13.08 10.99 28.62
N LEU A 676 -12.79 9.72 28.95
CA LEU A 676 -13.14 8.58 28.13
C LEU A 676 -14.66 8.50 27.88
N ALA A 677 -15.48 8.75 28.89
CA ALA A 677 -16.94 8.74 28.77
C ALA A 677 -17.51 9.82 27.82
N LYS A 678 -16.74 10.88 27.54
CA LYS A 678 -17.13 11.98 26.64
C LYS A 678 -16.51 11.84 25.25
N MET A 679 -15.69 10.83 25.01
CA MET A 679 -15.07 10.62 23.71
C MET A 679 -16.04 9.99 22.74
N ASP A 680 -16.20 10.63 21.59
CA ASP A 680 -16.92 10.09 20.45
C ASP A 680 -16.02 10.16 19.20
N PRO A 681 -15.40 9.02 18.83
CA PRO A 681 -14.56 8.91 17.65
C PRO A 681 -15.26 9.22 16.32
N THR A 682 -16.59 9.26 16.31
CA THR A 682 -17.40 9.52 15.11
C THR A 682 -17.63 11.01 14.84
N THR A 683 -17.12 11.91 15.69
CA THR A 683 -17.25 13.36 15.48
C THR A 683 -16.15 13.93 14.58
N ASN A 684 -16.45 14.99 13.82
CA ASN A 684 -15.51 15.66 12.90
C ASN A 684 -14.26 16.24 13.59
N ASN A 685 -14.35 16.50 14.90
CA ASN A 685 -13.27 17.08 15.69
C ASN A 685 -12.44 16.05 16.45
N PHE A 686 -12.79 14.77 16.38
CA PHE A 686 -12.02 13.74 17.05
C PHE A 686 -10.66 13.56 16.36
N VAL A 687 -9.59 13.71 17.14
CA VAL A 687 -8.20 13.50 16.71
C VAL A 687 -7.79 12.11 17.15
N TYR A 688 -7.60 11.23 16.17
CA TYR A 688 -7.30 9.82 16.41
C TYR A 688 -5.91 9.64 17.04
N PRO A 689 -5.74 8.67 17.96
CA PRO A 689 -4.46 8.45 18.63
C PRO A 689 -3.28 8.24 17.68
N GLY A 690 -2.14 8.84 18.03
CA GLY A 690 -0.83 8.65 17.40
C GLY A 690 0.18 8.04 18.39
N HIS A 691 1.41 7.72 17.95
CA HIS A 691 2.51 7.35 18.86
C HIS A 691 3.56 8.45 19.01
N VAL A 692 3.92 9.09 17.90
CA VAL A 692 4.88 10.20 17.92
C VAL A 692 4.17 11.54 17.77
N PRO A 693 4.21 12.43 18.80
CA PRO A 693 3.60 13.74 18.72
C PRO A 693 4.28 14.57 17.62
N LEU A 694 3.49 15.01 16.66
CA LEU A 694 3.85 16.00 15.66
C LEU A 694 2.70 16.99 15.53
N LYS A 695 2.97 18.23 15.11
CA LYS A 695 1.89 19.19 14.81
C LYS A 695 1.01 18.71 13.65
N ASP A 696 1.63 18.02 12.71
CA ASP A 696 1.00 17.40 11.55
C ASP A 696 1.53 15.97 11.47
N GLU A 697 0.64 15.03 11.22
CA GLU A 697 0.99 13.67 10.84
C GLU A 697 1.81 13.68 9.54
N THR A 698 2.70 12.71 9.34
CA THR A 698 3.55 12.63 8.14
C THR A 698 2.91 11.74 7.09
N HIS A 699 3.22 11.94 5.80
CA HIS A 699 2.87 10.93 4.79
C HIS A 699 3.43 9.53 5.13
N GLY A 700 2.84 8.52 4.52
CA GLY A 700 3.28 7.13 4.55
C GLY A 700 4.11 6.80 3.30
N GLY A 701 5.25 6.13 3.50
CA GLY A 701 6.11 5.62 2.43
C GLY A 701 5.64 4.30 1.83
N ASP A 702 4.50 3.79 2.28
CA ASP A 702 3.87 2.60 1.73
C ASP A 702 3.41 2.86 0.29
N ASP A 703 3.41 1.80 -0.51
CA ASP A 703 3.00 1.92 -1.91
C ASP A 703 1.49 2.07 -2.07
N VAL A 704 1.11 2.70 -3.17
CA VAL A 704 -0.27 3.08 -3.43
C VAL A 704 -0.87 2.30 -4.60
N ALA A 705 -2.16 2.03 -4.51
CA ALA A 705 -2.89 1.31 -5.55
C ALA A 705 -3.15 2.19 -6.78
N VAL A 706 -3.16 1.55 -7.96
CA VAL A 706 -3.59 2.16 -9.21
C VAL A 706 -4.73 1.32 -9.78
N PHE A 707 -5.88 1.97 -10.00
CA PHE A 707 -7.04 1.38 -10.65
C PHE A 707 -7.21 1.98 -12.04
N ALA A 708 -7.51 1.14 -13.03
CA ALA A 708 -7.67 1.57 -14.42
C ALA A 708 -8.95 1.01 -15.04
N ASN A 709 -9.68 1.84 -15.78
CA ASN A 709 -10.81 1.44 -16.60
C ASN A 709 -10.72 2.08 -17.99
N GLY A 710 -11.04 1.31 -19.04
CA GLY A 710 -11.09 1.81 -20.42
C GLY A 710 -9.96 1.31 -21.32
N PRO A 711 -9.68 1.99 -22.46
CA PRO A 711 -8.69 1.56 -23.43
C PRO A 711 -7.30 1.40 -22.81
N TRP A 712 -6.67 0.25 -23.03
CA TRP A 712 -5.34 -0.10 -22.50
C TRP A 712 -5.24 -0.19 -20.96
N ALA A 713 -6.36 -0.30 -20.23
CA ALA A 713 -6.33 -0.50 -18.77
C ALA A 713 -5.51 -1.73 -18.33
N HIS A 714 -5.37 -2.74 -19.17
CA HIS A 714 -4.54 -3.94 -18.93
C HIS A 714 -3.03 -3.66 -18.83
N LEU A 715 -2.57 -2.44 -19.12
CA LEU A 715 -1.18 -2.02 -18.88
C LEU A 715 -0.89 -1.76 -17.39
N PHE A 716 -1.92 -1.50 -16.59
CA PHE A 716 -1.81 -1.15 -15.17
C PHE A 716 -1.95 -2.42 -14.31
N VAL A 717 -1.04 -3.37 -14.51
CA VAL A 717 -0.99 -4.64 -13.76
C VAL A 717 0.37 -4.82 -13.10
N GLY A 718 0.39 -5.55 -11.99
CA GLY A 718 1.62 -5.83 -11.25
C GLY A 718 2.15 -4.61 -10.51
N LEU A 719 3.46 -4.46 -10.55
CA LEU A 719 4.24 -3.50 -9.75
C LEU A 719 5.13 -2.67 -10.67
N TYR A 720 5.04 -1.35 -10.56
CA TYR A 720 5.86 -0.40 -11.31
C TYR A 720 6.17 0.88 -10.53
N GLU A 721 7.21 1.60 -10.96
CA GLU A 721 7.51 2.95 -10.49
C GLU A 721 6.36 3.91 -10.80
N GLN A 722 6.04 4.84 -9.88
CA GLN A 722 4.92 5.79 -10.05
C GLN A 722 5.02 6.60 -11.35
N ASN A 723 6.23 6.91 -11.80
CA ASN A 723 6.45 7.67 -13.04
C ASN A 723 6.15 6.87 -14.33
N LEU A 724 5.81 5.57 -14.26
CA LEU A 724 5.33 4.82 -15.41
C LEU A 724 3.90 5.23 -15.82
N ILE A 725 3.08 5.67 -14.87
CA ILE A 725 1.67 6.03 -15.08
C ILE A 725 1.47 6.96 -16.30
N PRO A 726 2.14 8.13 -16.39
CA PRO A 726 1.97 9.03 -17.53
C PRO A 726 2.53 8.47 -18.83
N HIS A 727 3.55 7.61 -18.81
CA HIS A 727 4.02 6.94 -20.03
C HIS A 727 2.98 5.96 -20.57
N ALA A 728 2.32 5.19 -19.69
CA ALA A 728 1.24 4.28 -20.07
C ALA A 728 0.01 5.04 -20.60
N ILE A 729 -0.38 6.14 -19.95
CA ILE A 729 -1.45 7.03 -20.42
C ILE A 729 -1.07 7.63 -21.79
N ALA A 730 0.17 8.10 -21.95
CA ALA A 730 0.64 8.70 -23.20
C ALA A 730 0.67 7.70 -24.35
N TYR A 731 1.12 6.47 -24.09
CA TYR A 731 1.08 5.36 -25.03
C TYR A 731 -0.35 5.07 -25.50
N ALA A 732 -1.28 4.93 -24.55
CA ALA A 732 -2.68 4.60 -24.80
C ALA A 732 -3.44 5.71 -25.56
N SER A 733 -3.15 6.97 -25.25
CA SER A 733 -3.82 8.15 -25.82
C SER A 733 -3.11 8.76 -27.03
N CYS A 734 -1.97 8.17 -27.42
CA CYS A 734 -1.14 8.59 -28.55
C CYS A 734 -0.68 10.05 -28.49
N ILE A 735 -0.24 10.46 -27.30
CA ILE A 735 0.35 11.78 -27.04
C ILE A 735 1.80 11.63 -26.58
N GLY A 736 2.54 12.75 -26.54
CA GLY A 736 3.93 12.76 -26.10
C GLY A 736 4.91 12.22 -27.16
N ASP A 737 6.18 12.15 -26.78
CA ASP A 737 7.29 11.87 -27.70
C ASP A 737 7.80 10.41 -27.64
N GLY A 738 7.23 9.59 -26.75
CA GLY A 738 7.63 8.21 -26.48
C GLY A 738 7.00 7.16 -27.42
N LEU A 739 6.92 5.91 -26.93
CA LEU A 739 6.19 4.84 -27.60
C LEU A 739 4.70 5.19 -27.67
N SER A 740 4.03 4.74 -28.74
CA SER A 740 2.60 5.00 -28.95
C SER A 740 1.89 3.77 -29.49
N ALA A 741 0.65 3.55 -29.04
CA ALA A 741 -0.27 2.55 -29.58
C ALA A 741 -0.68 2.84 -31.03
N CYS A 742 -0.63 4.10 -31.45
CA CYS A 742 -1.01 4.52 -32.79
C CYS A 742 0.13 4.27 -33.78
N ARG A 743 -0.18 3.69 -34.95
CA ARG A 743 0.77 3.64 -36.06
C ARG A 743 1.16 5.06 -36.46
N ARG A 744 2.42 5.44 -36.24
CA ARG A 744 3.02 6.60 -36.91
C ARG A 744 2.98 6.33 -38.41
N THR A 745 2.08 6.97 -39.13
CA THR A 745 2.19 7.04 -40.60
C THR A 745 3.56 7.66 -40.92
N SER A 746 4.30 6.98 -41.79
CA SER A 746 5.70 7.25 -42.09
C SER A 746 5.94 8.71 -42.50
N ALA A 747 6.47 9.52 -41.58
CA ALA A 747 7.15 10.77 -41.89
C ALA A 747 8.56 10.69 -41.28
N THR A 748 9.49 10.22 -42.11
CA THR A 748 10.95 10.41 -42.03
C THR A 748 11.57 10.52 -40.62
N TYR A 749 11.70 9.39 -39.93
CA TYR A 749 12.71 9.27 -38.88
C TYR A 749 14.07 9.08 -39.57
N ARG A 750 14.88 10.14 -39.69
CA ARG A 750 16.31 9.97 -39.97
C ARG A 750 16.88 9.19 -38.79
N ARG A 751 17.22 7.92 -39.02
CA ARG A 751 18.00 7.09 -38.11
C ARG A 751 19.29 7.84 -37.76
N LYS A 752 19.39 8.43 -36.57
CA LYS A 752 20.68 8.51 -35.90
C LYS A 752 20.90 7.12 -35.30
N HIS A 753 21.93 6.45 -35.80
CA HIS A 753 22.39 5.15 -35.33
C HIS A 753 22.55 5.17 -33.80
N TRP A 754 21.71 4.40 -33.11
CA TRP A 754 22.04 3.88 -31.79
C TRP A 754 22.74 2.55 -32.01
N THR A 755 24.05 2.53 -31.79
CA THR A 755 24.82 1.30 -31.66
C THR A 755 24.42 0.62 -30.35
N ASN A 756 23.82 -0.57 -30.50
CA ASN A 756 23.81 -1.73 -29.60
C ASN A 756 24.11 -1.47 -28.10
N PRO A 757 23.13 -1.60 -27.18
CA PRO A 757 23.40 -1.88 -25.78
C PRO A 757 23.32 -3.39 -25.54
N SER A 758 24.36 -4.12 -25.95
CA SER A 758 24.65 -5.45 -25.41
C SER A 758 25.70 -5.28 -24.31
N THR A 759 25.30 -4.67 -23.19
CA THR A 759 25.92 -4.73 -21.86
C THR A 759 25.23 -3.72 -20.96
N VAL A 760 24.22 -4.15 -20.21
CA VAL A 760 24.01 -3.66 -18.84
C VAL A 760 23.86 -4.91 -18.01
N VAL A 761 24.92 -5.20 -17.28
CA VAL A 761 25.06 -6.27 -16.29
C VAL A 761 24.76 -5.63 -14.94
N HIS A 762 23.88 -6.30 -14.18
CA HIS A 762 23.49 -6.10 -12.77
C HIS A 762 22.77 -4.81 -12.37
#